data_AF-A0A957Y8H9-F1
#
_entry.id   AF-A0A957Y8H9-F1
#
_cell.length_a   1.000
_cell.length_b   1.000
_cell.length_c   1.000
_cell.angle_alpha   90.00
_cell.angle_beta   90.00
_cell.angle_gamma   90.00
#
_symmetry.space_group_name_H-M   'P 1'
#
loop_
_entity.id
_entity.type
_entity.pdbx_description
1 polymer ?
#
loop_
_entity_poly.entity_id
_entity_poly.type
_entity_poly.pdbx_seq_one_letter_code
_entity_poly.pdbx_strand_id
1 'polypeptide(L)'
;MAALQEKRFFVPEVIQTSQMDCGPASLKALLEGFGIAASYGRLREACQTSVDGTSIDTLEELMVQLGLEAEQIMLPADHVLLPESEALPAIVVVRLPNGLTHFVVVWSCHANWVQVMDPGAGRQWKSKAQFLRDLFLHRFPVPAEAWRDWAGSAGFLQPLQRRLRDLNLPEATISHLTEQALEDSGWRSLAALDAAARMVAAIVRAGGLEAGAEAGRVIERCFIDNKSAPPRQEADADILPIPPLYWSVTAAAEGYQAPTEGETADEAAEQVLLYGAVLVRVTGRSTAPLPDDGAETAAEPPPLPPELAAVLHEPPVDPVREVWRALGQDGLLTPAVLALALFMATLAVTIQALLFQGALRLSQSLNHGQQYLSGAAALFVFLVVLLLLEWPIAATTQRMGRRLETRLRIAFLQKIPKLSDRYFHSRLTSDMTQRAYDLRQLRTLPGLGVELLRLLFQLILTTIGVIILQPGSAVLAIVATGVFVGLSWLSNPLLEERDLRLRSHTGALSRFYLDALLGLIPLRLHGAERAFRREHEGLLVEWMRAGRDFSWVSVALQGVNALLYTAFVVWITFSYIGQGGEVSGVLLLFYWALSLPLLGQRIAEVGQQYPTLRNRVVRILEPLGAPDEVEEESSASADAGAESAGAQAAKEPSGVSIELRQVTVQAGGHAILQDIDLALQPGEHVAIVGPSGAGKSSLVGLLLGWHKPAGGVCLVDGQPLQGEHLRQLRRQTAWVDPAVQLWNRSLLENLTYGSTANLNAAQSFALEAADLYDVVERLENGLQTQLGEGGGLVSGGEGQRVRLGRMMNRSGVRLVILDEPFRGLDRAKRRTLLARVRRHWQAATLICITHDVGETQAFERVVVVEHGQIVEDGSPKRLLRRRSRYRDLLRAEEAVQTGLWQSATWRRLWVEEGRLTEPAPDAAAENKAG
;
A
#
# COMPACT_ATOMS: atom_id res chain seq x y z
N MET A 1 4.15 -33.10 13.19
CA MET A 1 5.51 -32.72 13.66
C MET A 1 6.64 -32.85 12.62
N ALA A 2 6.61 -33.79 11.66
CA ALA A 2 7.66 -33.88 10.62
C ALA A 2 7.62 -32.71 9.59
N ALA A 3 6.44 -32.12 9.31
CA ALA A 3 6.25 -31.06 8.30
C ALA A 3 6.85 -29.68 8.68
N LEU A 4 7.09 -29.40 9.97
CA LEU A 4 7.70 -28.14 10.43
C LEU A 4 9.23 -28.11 10.28
N GLN A 5 9.87 -29.21 9.86
CA GLN A 5 11.34 -29.31 9.74
C GLN A 5 11.95 -28.54 8.56
N GLU A 6 11.15 -28.11 7.57
CA GLU A 6 11.66 -27.31 6.44
C GLU A 6 11.66 -25.79 6.69
N LYS A 7 11.15 -25.36 7.84
CA LYS A 7 10.99 -23.95 8.20
C LYS A 7 12.32 -23.33 8.65
N ARG A 8 12.70 -22.17 8.10
CA ARG A 8 13.87 -21.40 8.56
C ARG A 8 13.74 -20.98 10.03
N PHE A 9 14.86 -20.89 10.76
CA PHE A 9 14.82 -20.41 12.15
C PHE A 9 14.34 -18.95 12.25
N PHE A 10 14.80 -18.09 11.33
CA PHE A 10 14.34 -16.72 11.21
C PHE A 10 13.39 -16.59 10.02
N VAL A 11 12.26 -15.92 10.25
CA VAL A 11 11.42 -15.42 9.16
C VAL A 11 12.25 -14.50 8.24
N PRO A 12 12.18 -14.69 6.91
CA PRO A 12 12.76 -13.78 5.94
C PRO A 12 12.22 -12.36 6.07
N GLU A 13 13.07 -11.39 5.80
CA GLU A 13 12.71 -9.98 5.92
C GLU A 13 12.23 -9.42 4.58
N VAL A 14 10.93 -9.18 4.48
CA VAL A 14 10.26 -8.59 3.32
C VAL A 14 9.57 -7.27 3.72
N ILE A 15 10.14 -6.16 3.27
CA ILE A 15 9.57 -4.83 3.52
C ILE A 15 8.57 -4.47 2.42
N GLN A 16 7.40 -3.97 2.82
CA GLN A 16 6.35 -3.54 1.91
C GLN A 16 6.77 -2.31 1.08
N THR A 17 6.49 -2.33 -0.22
CA THR A 17 6.82 -1.20 -1.13
C THR A 17 5.75 -0.12 -1.14
N SER A 18 4.50 -0.50 -0.91
CA SER A 18 3.33 0.36 -0.70
C SER A 18 2.73 0.10 0.68
N GLN A 19 2.01 1.07 1.21
CA GLN A 19 1.33 0.93 2.50
C GLN A 19 0.17 -0.06 2.46
N MET A 20 -0.36 -0.35 1.26
CA MET A 20 -1.44 -1.32 1.04
C MET A 20 -0.92 -2.76 0.88
N ASP A 21 0.40 -2.97 0.86
CA ASP A 21 1.02 -4.26 0.52
C ASP A 21 1.26 -5.18 1.72
N CYS A 22 0.69 -4.90 2.89
CA CYS A 22 0.95 -5.71 4.07
C CYS A 22 0.60 -7.20 3.87
N GLY A 23 -0.46 -7.51 3.10
CA GLY A 23 -0.82 -8.87 2.69
C GLY A 23 0.25 -9.54 1.81
N PRO A 24 0.52 -9.04 0.58
CA PRO A 24 1.53 -9.60 -0.32
C PRO A 24 2.92 -9.72 0.32
N ALA A 25 3.34 -8.73 1.09
CA ALA A 25 4.63 -8.75 1.79
C ALA A 25 4.67 -9.86 2.87
N SER A 26 3.59 -10.02 3.63
CA SER A 26 3.46 -11.10 4.63
C SER A 26 3.46 -12.48 3.97
N LEU A 27 2.71 -12.64 2.87
CA LEU A 27 2.66 -13.88 2.11
C LEU A 27 4.04 -14.24 1.55
N LYS A 28 4.76 -13.27 0.96
CA LYS A 28 6.13 -13.49 0.48
C LYS A 28 7.07 -13.91 1.60
N ALA A 29 7.01 -13.26 2.77
CA ALA A 29 7.85 -13.62 3.91
C ALA A 29 7.58 -15.05 4.39
N LEU A 30 6.31 -15.49 4.41
CA LEU A 30 5.95 -16.87 4.72
C LEU A 30 6.48 -17.84 3.65
N LEU A 31 6.20 -17.60 2.37
CA LEU A 31 6.65 -18.43 1.25
C LEU A 31 8.18 -18.63 1.29
N GLU A 32 8.95 -17.55 1.37
CA GLU A 32 10.41 -17.62 1.45
C GLU A 32 10.90 -18.30 2.75
N GLY A 33 10.11 -18.20 3.83
CA GLY A 33 10.42 -18.80 5.13
C GLY A 33 10.29 -20.32 5.12
N PHE A 34 9.36 -20.82 4.30
CA PHE A 34 9.27 -22.24 3.96
C PHE A 34 10.23 -22.62 2.82
N GLY A 35 10.79 -21.65 2.08
CA GLY A 35 11.79 -21.87 1.02
C GLY A 35 11.21 -21.83 -0.40
N ILE A 36 10.02 -21.26 -0.58
CA ILE A 36 9.38 -21.01 -1.88
C ILE A 36 9.78 -19.60 -2.31
N ALA A 37 10.52 -19.47 -3.41
CA ALA A 37 10.90 -18.17 -3.94
C ALA A 37 9.71 -17.54 -4.67
N ALA A 38 9.41 -16.27 -4.40
CA ALA A 38 8.29 -15.56 -5.01
C ALA A 38 8.66 -14.13 -5.44
N SER A 39 8.25 -13.75 -6.65
CA SER A 39 8.32 -12.39 -7.17
C SER A 39 7.31 -11.51 -6.44
N TYR A 40 7.78 -10.39 -5.87
CA TYR A 40 6.93 -9.50 -5.07
C TYR A 40 5.86 -8.79 -5.91
N GLY A 41 6.22 -8.31 -7.10
CA GLY A 41 5.29 -7.59 -7.99
C GLY A 41 4.15 -8.49 -8.45
N ARG A 42 4.47 -9.70 -8.90
CA ARG A 42 3.48 -10.71 -9.31
C ARG A 42 2.61 -11.18 -8.15
N LEU A 43 3.19 -11.36 -6.96
CA LEU A 43 2.43 -11.73 -5.79
C LEU A 43 1.41 -10.63 -5.41
N ARG A 44 1.77 -9.34 -5.55
CA ARG A 44 0.84 -8.23 -5.36
C ARG A 44 -0.34 -8.27 -6.35
N GLU A 45 -0.05 -8.56 -7.62
CA GLU A 45 -1.06 -8.68 -8.67
C GLU A 45 -2.01 -9.86 -8.42
N ALA A 46 -1.44 -11.02 -8.05
CA ALA A 46 -2.17 -12.22 -7.68
C ALA A 46 -3.07 -11.98 -6.44
N CYS A 47 -2.56 -11.28 -5.42
CA CYS A 47 -3.34 -10.86 -4.25
C CYS A 47 -4.47 -9.87 -4.56
N GLN A 48 -4.56 -9.38 -5.80
CA GLN A 48 -5.53 -8.37 -6.22
C GLN A 48 -5.61 -7.15 -5.30
N THR A 49 -4.48 -6.77 -4.68
CA THR A 49 -4.44 -5.73 -3.66
C THR A 49 -5.02 -4.42 -4.18
N SER A 50 -6.04 -3.89 -3.52
CA SER A 50 -6.70 -2.62 -3.87
C SER A 50 -6.23 -1.46 -2.97
N VAL A 51 -6.89 -0.31 -3.09
CA VAL A 51 -6.71 0.83 -2.15
C VAL A 51 -7.23 0.51 -0.75
N ASP A 52 -8.07 -0.50 -0.60
CA ASP A 52 -8.61 -0.94 0.69
C ASP A 52 -7.74 -2.02 1.34
N GLY A 53 -6.82 -2.62 0.58
CA GLY A 53 -5.87 -3.62 1.06
C GLY A 53 -6.00 -4.94 0.32
N THR A 54 -5.72 -6.04 1.00
CA THR A 54 -5.82 -7.40 0.46
C THR A 54 -6.81 -8.19 1.32
N SER A 55 -7.71 -8.95 0.70
CA SER A 55 -8.61 -9.83 1.45
C SER A 55 -7.83 -10.96 2.10
N ILE A 56 -8.25 -11.36 3.30
CA ILE A 56 -7.70 -12.53 3.97
C ILE A 56 -8.03 -13.83 3.23
N ASP A 57 -9.21 -13.91 2.58
CA ASP A 57 -9.62 -15.05 1.76
C ASP A 57 -8.68 -15.25 0.58
N THR A 58 -8.39 -14.17 -0.14
CA THR A 58 -7.42 -14.20 -1.24
C THR A 58 -6.03 -14.61 -0.77
N LEU A 59 -5.62 -14.25 0.46
CA LEU A 59 -4.34 -14.70 1.00
C LEU A 59 -4.34 -16.21 1.22
N GLU A 60 -5.37 -16.77 1.85
CA GLU A 60 -5.52 -18.22 2.06
C GLU A 60 -5.52 -18.99 0.74
N GLU A 61 -6.39 -18.60 -0.20
CA GLU A 61 -6.47 -19.23 -1.52
C GLU A 61 -5.10 -19.27 -2.22
N LEU A 62 -4.37 -18.15 -2.21
CA LEU A 62 -3.04 -18.07 -2.82
C LEU A 62 -1.99 -18.90 -2.05
N MET A 63 -2.08 -18.98 -0.72
CA MET A 63 -1.19 -19.86 0.05
C MET A 63 -1.36 -21.31 -0.40
N VAL A 64 -2.61 -21.76 -0.47
CA VAL A 64 -2.97 -23.13 -0.87
C VAL A 64 -2.52 -23.40 -2.30
N GLN A 65 -2.83 -22.50 -3.24
CA GLN A 65 -2.41 -22.65 -4.64
C GLN A 65 -0.89 -22.62 -4.82
N LEU A 66 -0.15 -21.87 -4.00
CA LEU A 66 1.32 -21.80 -4.03
C LEU A 66 2.01 -22.91 -3.23
N GLY A 67 1.25 -23.90 -2.71
CA GLY A 67 1.79 -25.12 -2.10
C GLY A 67 2.00 -25.06 -0.58
N LEU A 68 1.35 -24.14 0.13
CA LEU A 68 1.28 -24.14 1.59
C LEU A 68 -0.02 -24.82 2.07
N GLU A 69 0.05 -25.55 3.17
CA GLU A 69 -1.15 -25.98 3.89
C GLU A 69 -1.59 -24.82 4.79
N ALA A 70 -2.57 -24.04 4.33
CA ALA A 70 -3.05 -22.85 5.03
C ALA A 70 -4.54 -22.96 5.36
N GLU A 71 -4.93 -22.42 6.52
CA GLU A 71 -6.30 -22.42 7.01
C GLU A 71 -6.60 -21.11 7.75
N GLN A 72 -7.71 -20.46 7.42
CA GLN A 72 -8.25 -19.36 8.20
C GLN A 72 -8.87 -19.84 9.50
N ILE A 73 -8.38 -19.32 10.63
CA ILE A 73 -8.94 -19.62 11.95
C ILE A 73 -9.13 -18.36 12.78
N MET A 74 -10.12 -18.39 13.67
CA MET A 74 -10.37 -17.34 14.66
C MET A 74 -10.18 -17.93 16.06
N LEU A 75 -9.20 -17.42 16.79
CA LEU A 75 -8.85 -17.92 18.13
C LEU A 75 -9.02 -16.83 19.18
N PRO A 76 -9.40 -17.16 20.42
CA PRO A 76 -9.31 -16.21 21.51
C PRO A 76 -7.87 -15.64 21.62
N ALA A 77 -7.75 -14.34 21.91
CA ALA A 77 -6.49 -13.59 21.80
C ALA A 77 -5.29 -14.25 22.52
N ASP A 78 -5.55 -14.84 23.67
CA ASP A 78 -4.58 -15.50 24.54
C ASP A 78 -4.25 -16.94 24.13
N HIS A 79 -5.04 -17.56 23.23
CA HIS A 79 -4.72 -18.87 22.66
C HIS A 79 -3.66 -18.76 21.56
N VAL A 80 -3.62 -17.63 20.83
CA VAL A 80 -2.74 -17.40 19.66
C VAL A 80 -1.26 -17.73 19.90
N LEU A 81 -0.75 -17.51 21.12
CA LEU A 81 0.67 -17.70 21.46
C LEU A 81 0.96 -18.97 22.26
N LEU A 82 -0.05 -19.81 22.51
CA LEU A 82 0.10 -21.08 23.23
C LEU A 82 0.57 -22.17 22.26
N PRO A 83 1.64 -22.92 22.58
CA PRO A 83 2.09 -24.05 21.76
C PRO A 83 0.98 -25.07 21.47
N GLU A 84 0.09 -25.30 22.44
CA GLU A 84 -1.03 -26.24 22.36
C GLU A 84 -2.10 -25.83 21.34
N SER A 85 -2.15 -24.56 20.94
CA SER A 85 -3.08 -24.10 19.89
C SER A 85 -2.60 -24.44 18.49
N GLU A 86 -1.32 -24.83 18.34
CA GLU A 86 -0.63 -25.03 17.07
C GLU A 86 -0.84 -23.88 16.06
N ALA A 87 -1.09 -22.65 16.55
CA ALA A 87 -1.48 -21.52 15.71
C ALA A 87 -0.35 -20.94 14.84
N LEU A 88 0.92 -21.28 15.10
CA LEU A 88 2.09 -20.63 14.50
C LEU A 88 2.91 -21.60 13.64
N PRO A 89 3.46 -21.17 12.49
CA PRO A 89 3.45 -19.79 11.95
C PRO A 89 2.10 -19.38 11.35
N ALA A 90 1.79 -18.08 11.42
CA ALA A 90 0.57 -17.53 10.84
C ALA A 90 0.72 -16.10 10.34
N ILE A 91 -0.10 -15.71 9.36
CA ILE A 91 -0.45 -14.30 9.18
C ILE A 91 -1.48 -13.93 10.24
N VAL A 92 -1.23 -12.88 11.00
CA VAL A 92 -2.12 -12.40 12.05
C VAL A 92 -2.51 -10.95 11.76
N VAL A 93 -3.77 -10.60 12.01
CA VAL A 93 -4.26 -9.23 11.90
C VAL A 93 -3.97 -8.46 13.19
N VAL A 94 -3.23 -7.37 13.08
CA VAL A 94 -2.98 -6.42 14.17
C VAL A 94 -3.61 -5.07 13.89
N ARG A 95 -3.81 -4.27 14.93
CA ARG A 95 -4.25 -2.88 14.84
C ARG A 95 -3.04 -1.97 14.93
N LEU A 96 -2.85 -1.15 13.90
CA LEU A 96 -1.86 -0.09 13.90
C LEU A 96 -2.30 1.05 14.83
N PRO A 97 -1.38 1.93 15.26
CA PRO A 97 -1.71 3.02 16.17
C PRO A 97 -2.72 4.03 15.61
N ASN A 98 -2.83 4.14 14.28
CA ASN A 98 -3.85 4.93 13.60
C ASN A 98 -5.23 4.24 13.53
N GLY A 99 -5.39 3.08 14.17
CA GLY A 99 -6.64 2.31 14.19
C GLY A 99 -6.87 1.39 13.00
N LEU A 100 -6.04 1.47 11.95
CA LEU A 100 -6.17 0.61 10.77
C LEU A 100 -5.71 -0.82 11.06
N THR A 101 -6.29 -1.80 10.37
CA THR A 101 -5.84 -3.19 10.38
C THR A 101 -4.57 -3.36 9.55
N HIS A 102 -3.72 -4.30 9.95
CA HIS A 102 -2.45 -4.58 9.26
C HIS A 102 -2.07 -6.05 9.43
N PHE A 103 -1.59 -6.67 8.36
CA PHE A 103 -1.11 -8.05 8.40
C PHE A 103 0.33 -8.11 8.86
N VAL A 104 0.62 -8.99 9.81
CA VAL A 104 1.97 -9.33 10.26
C VAL A 104 2.16 -10.84 10.24
N VAL A 105 3.38 -11.31 10.02
CA VAL A 105 3.68 -12.74 10.14
C VAL A 105 4.20 -13.01 11.55
N VAL A 106 3.50 -13.86 12.29
CA VAL A 106 3.99 -14.37 13.57
C VAL A 106 4.68 -15.71 13.31
N TRP A 107 6.00 -15.72 13.47
CA TRP A 107 6.80 -16.87 13.08
C TRP A 107 6.94 -17.90 14.19
N SER A 108 7.37 -17.47 15.37
CA SER A 108 7.59 -18.37 16.50
C SER A 108 7.44 -17.62 17.82
N CYS A 109 7.17 -18.39 18.88
CA CYS A 109 7.04 -17.90 20.23
C CYS A 109 8.01 -18.67 21.12
N HIS A 110 8.95 -17.97 21.76
CA HIS A 110 9.95 -18.54 22.66
C HIS A 110 9.85 -17.87 24.03
N ALA A 111 9.36 -18.63 25.02
CA ALA A 111 9.13 -18.16 26.38
C ALA A 111 8.26 -16.88 26.45
N ASN A 112 8.87 -15.69 26.60
CA ASN A 112 8.15 -14.41 26.66
C ASN A 112 8.34 -13.53 25.40
N TRP A 113 9.06 -14.05 24.40
CA TRP A 113 9.38 -13.32 23.17
C TRP A 113 8.69 -13.95 21.96
N VAL A 114 8.14 -13.10 21.11
CA VAL A 114 7.44 -13.46 19.88
C VAL A 114 8.25 -12.90 18.72
N GLN A 115 8.63 -13.77 17.78
CA GLN A 115 9.25 -13.35 16.53
C GLN A 115 8.16 -12.95 15.54
N VAL A 116 8.16 -11.68 15.15
CA VAL A 116 7.18 -11.09 14.24
C VAL A 116 7.91 -10.51 13.05
N MET A 117 7.47 -10.80 11.83
CA MET A 117 7.85 -10.04 10.65
C MET A 117 6.72 -9.06 10.34
N ASP A 118 7.00 -7.78 10.56
CA ASP A 118 6.08 -6.68 10.22
C ASP A 118 6.49 -6.12 8.85
N PRO A 119 5.64 -6.25 7.81
CA PRO A 119 5.94 -5.68 6.50
C PRO A 119 6.30 -4.19 6.51
N GLY A 120 5.76 -3.41 7.44
CA GLY A 120 6.04 -1.98 7.57
C GLY A 120 7.32 -1.66 8.34
N ALA A 121 7.82 -2.59 9.16
CA ALA A 121 8.88 -2.31 10.13
C ALA A 121 9.95 -3.40 10.26
N GLY A 122 9.96 -4.39 9.36
CA GLY A 122 10.95 -5.46 9.32
C GLY A 122 10.74 -6.55 10.35
N ARG A 123 11.76 -7.39 10.52
CA ARG A 123 11.72 -8.48 11.50
C ARG A 123 11.98 -7.94 12.91
N GLN A 124 11.14 -8.33 13.85
CA GLN A 124 11.11 -7.82 15.22
C GLN A 124 10.97 -8.94 16.25
N TRP A 125 11.43 -8.64 17.47
CA TRP A 125 11.15 -9.43 18.66
C TRP A 125 10.26 -8.62 19.60
N LYS A 126 9.01 -9.06 19.78
CA LYS A 126 8.04 -8.41 20.68
C LYS A 126 7.87 -9.24 21.95
N SER A 127 7.62 -8.58 23.08
CA SER A 127 7.16 -9.32 24.28
C SER A 127 5.73 -9.84 24.04
N LYS A 128 5.37 -10.98 24.64
CA LYS A 128 4.00 -11.53 24.56
C LYS A 128 2.95 -10.49 24.91
N ALA A 129 3.14 -9.77 26.02
CA ALA A 129 2.20 -8.76 26.49
C ALA A 129 2.05 -7.58 25.52
N GLN A 130 3.12 -7.18 24.82
CA GLN A 130 3.05 -6.14 23.80
C GLN A 130 2.31 -6.63 22.57
N PHE A 131 2.66 -7.81 22.05
CA PHE A 131 2.01 -8.36 20.86
C PHE A 131 0.50 -8.57 21.07
N LEU A 132 0.10 -9.12 22.22
CA LEU A 132 -1.31 -9.34 22.54
C LEU A 132 -2.13 -8.04 22.62
N ARG A 133 -1.51 -6.89 22.91
CA ARG A 133 -2.20 -5.58 22.87
C ARG A 133 -2.39 -5.06 21.46
N ASP A 134 -1.48 -5.43 20.55
CA ASP A 134 -1.53 -5.01 19.15
C ASP A 134 -2.54 -5.86 18.36
N LEU A 135 -2.98 -7.02 18.86
CA LEU A 135 -3.92 -7.91 18.17
C LEU A 135 -5.25 -7.21 17.83
N PHE A 136 -5.69 -7.38 16.59
CA PHE A 136 -7.04 -7.02 16.19
C PHE A 136 -8.00 -8.11 16.64
N LEU A 137 -8.99 -7.74 17.46
CA LEU A 137 -10.05 -8.64 17.90
C LEU A 137 -11.31 -8.38 17.08
N HIS A 138 -11.74 -9.40 16.35
CA HIS A 138 -12.94 -9.39 15.53
C HIS A 138 -14.14 -9.97 16.31
N ARG A 139 -15.35 -9.73 15.80
CA ARG A 139 -16.59 -10.31 16.30
C ARG A 139 -17.31 -10.93 15.12
N PHE A 140 -17.51 -12.25 15.15
CA PHE A 140 -18.10 -12.98 14.05
C PHE A 140 -19.24 -13.89 14.54
N PRO A 141 -20.43 -13.86 13.92
CA PRO A 141 -21.50 -14.79 14.24
C PRO A 141 -21.16 -16.19 13.72
N VAL A 142 -21.34 -17.21 14.55
CA VAL A 142 -21.16 -18.62 14.19
C VAL A 142 -22.34 -19.44 14.72
N PRO A 143 -22.72 -20.53 14.02
CA PRO A 143 -23.70 -21.49 14.57
C PRO A 143 -23.22 -22.02 15.93
N ALA A 144 -24.12 -22.04 16.92
CA ALA A 144 -23.81 -22.48 18.28
C ALA A 144 -23.25 -23.92 18.32
N GLU A 145 -23.78 -24.79 17.47
CA GLU A 145 -23.34 -26.18 17.32
C GLU A 145 -21.91 -26.27 16.80
N ALA A 146 -21.60 -25.57 15.70
CA ALA A 146 -20.25 -25.52 15.14
C ALA A 146 -19.22 -25.00 16.15
N TRP A 147 -19.58 -23.97 16.93
CA TRP A 147 -18.71 -23.50 18.01
C TRP A 147 -18.55 -24.54 19.11
N ARG A 148 -19.63 -25.22 19.52
CA ARG A 148 -19.62 -26.25 20.57
C ARG A 148 -18.76 -27.45 20.19
N ASP A 149 -18.80 -27.86 18.92
CA ASP A 149 -17.97 -28.94 18.39
C ASP A 149 -16.49 -28.55 18.39
N TRP A 150 -16.18 -27.34 17.92
CA TRP A 150 -14.82 -26.82 17.95
C TRP A 150 -14.29 -26.65 19.38
N ALA A 151 -15.10 -26.11 20.30
CA ALA A 151 -14.74 -25.94 21.70
C ALA A 151 -14.55 -27.28 22.42
N GLY A 152 -15.19 -28.36 21.95
CA GLY A 152 -14.98 -29.72 22.42
C GLY A 152 -13.73 -30.40 21.85
N SER A 153 -13.09 -29.82 20.84
CA SER A 153 -11.89 -30.36 20.22
C SER A 153 -10.63 -30.12 21.07
N ALA A 154 -9.56 -30.86 20.77
CA ALA A 154 -8.25 -30.66 21.40
C ALA A 154 -7.72 -29.23 21.21
N GLY A 155 -8.06 -28.56 20.10
CA GLY A 155 -7.59 -27.22 19.77
C GLY A 155 -8.08 -26.12 20.74
N PHE A 156 -9.19 -26.35 21.45
CA PHE A 156 -9.68 -25.46 22.49
C PHE A 156 -9.43 -25.98 23.90
N LEU A 157 -9.66 -27.28 24.13
CA LEU A 157 -9.55 -27.88 25.45
C LEU A 157 -8.11 -27.88 25.97
N GLN A 158 -7.10 -28.14 25.13
CA GLN A 158 -5.71 -28.14 25.60
C GLN A 158 -5.24 -26.76 26.07
N PRO A 159 -5.49 -25.64 25.32
CA PRO A 159 -5.29 -24.29 25.83
C PRO A 159 -6.02 -23.97 27.15
N LEU A 160 -7.30 -24.38 27.26
CA LEU A 160 -8.09 -24.18 28.48
C LEU A 160 -7.48 -24.92 29.67
N GLN A 161 -7.18 -26.20 29.52
CA GLN A 161 -6.55 -27.04 30.53
C GLN A 161 -5.16 -26.51 30.91
N ARG A 162 -4.39 -25.99 29.95
CA ARG A 162 -3.09 -25.33 30.22
C ARG A 162 -3.26 -24.12 31.12
N ARG A 163 -4.26 -23.27 30.88
CA ARG A 163 -4.56 -22.12 31.73
C ARG A 163 -4.95 -22.54 33.15
N LEU A 164 -5.78 -23.58 33.29
CA LEU A 164 -6.16 -24.11 34.59
C LEU A 164 -4.94 -24.67 35.34
N ARG A 165 -4.01 -25.32 34.63
CA ARG A 165 -2.71 -25.76 35.19
C ARG A 165 -1.81 -24.58 35.61
N ASP A 166 -1.76 -23.50 34.82
CA ASP A 166 -1.00 -22.29 35.15
C ASP A 166 -1.57 -21.56 36.40
N LEU A 167 -2.81 -21.85 36.79
CA LEU A 167 -3.43 -21.42 38.05
C LEU A 167 -3.18 -22.39 39.22
N ASN A 168 -2.33 -23.40 39.03
CA ASN A 168 -2.00 -24.44 40.01
C ASN A 168 -3.20 -25.28 40.49
N LEU A 169 -4.24 -25.46 39.66
CA LEU A 169 -5.35 -26.36 40.01
C LEU A 169 -4.89 -27.83 39.98
N PRO A 170 -5.40 -28.69 40.88
CA PRO A 170 -5.14 -30.14 40.82
C PRO A 170 -5.71 -30.77 39.55
N GLU A 171 -4.99 -31.73 38.96
CA GLU A 171 -5.39 -32.35 37.69
C GLU A 171 -6.72 -33.09 37.75
N ALA A 172 -7.08 -33.61 38.93
CA ALA A 172 -8.39 -34.18 39.19
C ALA A 172 -9.52 -33.14 39.07
N THR A 173 -9.30 -31.91 39.55
CA THR A 173 -10.26 -30.81 39.44
C THR A 173 -10.40 -30.33 37.99
N ILE A 174 -9.28 -30.24 37.26
CA ILE A 174 -9.28 -29.85 35.85
C ILE A 174 -10.06 -30.86 35.00
N SER A 175 -9.80 -32.15 35.22
CA SER A 175 -10.52 -33.23 34.53
C SER A 175 -12.02 -33.18 34.84
N HIS A 176 -12.38 -33.03 36.12
CA HIS A 176 -13.77 -32.95 36.56
C HIS A 176 -14.53 -31.77 35.94
N LEU A 177 -13.97 -30.56 35.98
CA LEU A 177 -14.60 -29.37 35.39
C LEU A 177 -14.74 -29.49 33.87
N THR A 178 -13.73 -30.07 33.20
CA THR A 178 -13.76 -30.24 31.73
C THR A 178 -14.80 -31.28 31.33
N GLU A 179 -14.87 -32.43 32.01
CA GLU A 179 -15.87 -33.47 31.78
C GLU A 179 -17.28 -32.93 31.99
N GLN A 180 -17.53 -32.23 33.11
CA GLN A 180 -18.82 -31.61 33.38
C GLN A 180 -19.22 -30.56 32.33
N ALA A 181 -18.27 -29.80 31.79
CA ALA A 181 -18.56 -28.84 30.73
C ALA A 181 -18.87 -29.52 29.39
N LEU A 182 -18.31 -30.72 29.14
CA LEU A 182 -18.54 -31.52 27.94
C LEU A 182 -19.84 -32.34 27.99
N GLU A 183 -20.36 -32.65 29.18
CA GLU A 183 -21.65 -33.33 29.37
C GLU A 183 -22.85 -32.52 28.84
N ASP A 184 -22.74 -31.19 28.84
CA ASP A 184 -23.74 -30.30 28.27
C ASP A 184 -23.65 -30.26 26.74
N SER A 185 -24.78 -30.51 26.06
CA SER A 185 -24.91 -30.40 24.61
C SER A 185 -24.94 -28.93 24.14
N GLY A 186 -25.20 -27.99 25.04
CA GLY A 186 -25.19 -26.55 24.74
C GLY A 186 -23.78 -25.93 24.74
N TRP A 187 -23.65 -24.77 24.11
CA TRP A 187 -22.40 -24.00 24.04
C TRP A 187 -22.03 -23.32 25.38
N ARG A 188 -23.02 -23.05 26.24
CA ARG A 188 -22.85 -22.19 27.42
C ARG A 188 -21.90 -22.74 28.47
N SER A 189 -21.92 -24.06 28.73
CA SER A 189 -21.08 -24.66 29.77
C SER A 189 -19.59 -24.49 29.50
N LEU A 190 -19.12 -24.81 28.28
CA LEU A 190 -17.73 -24.60 27.88
C LEU A 190 -17.36 -23.10 27.85
N ALA A 191 -18.27 -22.24 27.37
CA ALA A 191 -18.04 -20.80 27.34
C ALA A 191 -17.91 -20.21 28.75
N ALA A 192 -18.74 -20.65 29.70
CA ALA A 192 -18.70 -20.24 31.09
C ALA A 192 -17.42 -20.71 31.80
N LEU A 193 -16.98 -21.94 31.54
CA LEU A 193 -15.73 -22.46 32.11
C LEU A 193 -14.51 -21.66 31.60
N ASP A 194 -14.43 -21.39 30.30
CA ASP A 194 -13.36 -20.57 29.71
C ASP A 194 -13.39 -19.12 30.23
N ALA A 195 -14.57 -18.50 30.30
CA ALA A 195 -14.72 -17.15 30.80
C ALA A 195 -14.36 -17.04 32.30
N ALA A 196 -14.74 -18.03 33.12
CA ALA A 196 -14.36 -18.11 34.52
C ALA A 196 -12.85 -18.26 34.69
N ALA A 197 -12.22 -19.15 33.90
CA ALA A 197 -10.78 -19.36 33.94
C ALA A 197 -10.00 -18.10 33.52
N ARG A 198 -10.47 -17.34 32.51
CA ARG A 198 -9.90 -16.05 32.09
C ARG A 198 -9.99 -15.00 33.19
N MET A 199 -11.18 -14.86 33.79
CA MET A 199 -11.42 -13.89 34.85
C MET A 199 -10.54 -14.16 36.07
N VAL A 200 -10.53 -15.40 36.56
CA VAL A 200 -9.75 -15.78 37.74
C VAL A 200 -8.25 -15.64 37.47
N ALA A 201 -7.77 -15.98 36.26
CA ALA A 201 -6.39 -15.76 35.90
C ALA A 201 -5.98 -14.27 35.91
N ALA A 202 -6.88 -13.36 35.53
CA ALA A 202 -6.65 -11.93 35.62
C ALA A 202 -6.58 -11.46 37.09
N ILE A 203 -7.46 -11.95 37.96
CA ILE A 203 -7.51 -11.59 39.38
C ILE A 203 -6.27 -12.12 40.13
N VAL A 204 -5.87 -13.37 39.89
CA VAL A 204 -4.64 -13.96 40.46
C VAL A 204 -3.42 -13.15 40.04
N ARG A 205 -3.32 -12.76 38.76
CA ARG A 205 -2.21 -11.92 38.26
C ARG A 205 -2.18 -10.53 38.89
N ALA A 206 -3.34 -9.98 39.25
CA ALA A 206 -3.45 -8.72 39.96
C ALA A 206 -3.19 -8.83 41.48
N GLY A 207 -2.97 -10.05 42.00
CA GLY A 207 -2.76 -10.31 43.43
C GLY A 207 -4.05 -10.30 44.25
N GLY A 208 -5.21 -10.42 43.62
CA GLY A 208 -6.52 -10.41 44.31
C GLY A 208 -7.00 -11.78 44.82
N LEU A 209 -6.38 -12.88 44.35
CA LEU A 209 -6.68 -14.26 44.74
C LEU A 209 -5.39 -15.09 44.75
N GLU A 210 -5.28 -16.09 45.64
CA GLU A 210 -4.19 -17.06 45.61
C GLU A 210 -4.42 -18.14 44.55
N ALA A 211 -3.34 -18.53 43.86
CA ALA A 211 -3.36 -19.66 42.94
C ALA A 211 -3.57 -20.99 43.71
N GLY A 212 -4.17 -21.99 43.07
CA GLY A 212 -4.47 -23.29 43.67
C GLY A 212 -5.92 -23.43 44.13
N ALA A 213 -6.14 -23.87 45.37
CA ALA A 213 -7.46 -24.23 45.86
C ALA A 213 -8.44 -23.05 45.97
N GLU A 214 -7.95 -21.83 46.21
CA GLU A 214 -8.78 -20.63 46.25
C GLU A 214 -9.29 -20.27 44.85
N ALA A 215 -8.39 -20.13 43.88
CA ALA A 215 -8.73 -19.95 42.47
C ALA A 215 -9.69 -21.04 41.96
N GLY A 216 -9.45 -22.31 42.31
CA GLY A 216 -10.31 -23.44 41.92
C GLY A 216 -11.76 -23.29 42.40
N ARG A 217 -11.98 -22.92 43.67
CA ARG A 217 -13.33 -22.70 44.22
C ARG A 217 -14.08 -21.58 43.52
N VAL A 218 -13.38 -20.48 43.18
CA VAL A 218 -13.99 -19.36 42.46
C VAL A 218 -14.37 -19.76 41.03
N ILE A 219 -13.50 -20.49 40.33
CA ILE A 219 -13.79 -21.00 38.98
C ILE A 219 -15.01 -21.93 39.01
N GLU A 220 -15.04 -22.90 39.93
CA GLU A 220 -16.14 -23.85 40.07
C GLU A 220 -17.46 -23.13 40.36
N ARG A 221 -17.47 -22.17 41.29
CA ARG A 221 -18.67 -21.39 41.60
C ARG A 221 -19.14 -20.56 40.40
N CYS A 222 -18.23 -19.86 39.72
CA CYS A 222 -18.57 -19.10 38.51
C CYS A 222 -19.09 -19.99 37.39
N PHE A 223 -18.48 -21.16 37.17
CA PHE A 223 -18.93 -22.13 36.18
C PHE A 223 -20.35 -22.63 36.50
N ILE A 224 -20.62 -23.05 37.73
CA ILE A 224 -21.94 -23.54 38.16
C ILE A 224 -23.01 -22.46 38.05
N ASP A 225 -22.70 -21.23 38.46
CA ASP A 225 -23.66 -20.11 38.47
C ASP A 225 -24.00 -19.63 37.03
N ASN A 226 -23.09 -19.79 36.07
CA ASN A 226 -23.23 -19.24 34.71
C ASN A 226 -23.51 -20.28 33.61
N LYS A 227 -23.42 -21.59 33.89
CA LYS A 227 -23.69 -22.65 32.89
C LYS A 227 -25.15 -22.73 32.42
N SER A 228 -26.11 -22.21 33.21
CA SER A 228 -27.56 -22.32 32.91
C SER A 228 -28.34 -21.00 32.99
N ALA A 229 -27.71 -19.89 33.39
CA ALA A 229 -28.40 -18.62 33.61
C ALA A 229 -28.59 -17.82 32.30
N PRO A 230 -29.79 -17.33 31.95
CA PRO A 230 -29.93 -16.35 30.87
C PRO A 230 -29.22 -15.03 31.23
N PRO A 231 -28.65 -14.28 30.26
CA PRO A 231 -28.14 -12.93 30.55
C PRO A 231 -29.31 -12.08 31.05
N ARG A 232 -29.29 -11.61 32.30
CA ARG A 232 -30.47 -10.99 32.92
C ARG A 232 -30.26 -9.56 33.39
N GLN A 233 -31.38 -8.85 33.31
CA GLN A 233 -31.71 -7.62 34.02
C GLN A 233 -31.35 -7.72 35.52
N GLU A 234 -30.52 -6.78 35.95
CA GLU A 234 -30.15 -6.21 37.28
C GLU A 234 -30.65 -6.79 38.64
N ALA A 235 -31.32 -7.94 38.76
CA ALA A 235 -32.10 -8.27 39.97
C ALA A 235 -31.73 -9.55 40.78
N ASP A 236 -30.64 -10.28 40.51
CA ASP A 236 -30.22 -11.42 41.34
C ASP A 236 -28.86 -11.17 42.03
N ALA A 237 -28.87 -10.97 43.35
CA ALA A 237 -27.69 -10.60 44.16
C ALA A 237 -26.79 -11.78 44.57
N ASP A 238 -27.20 -13.03 44.33
CA ASP A 238 -26.53 -14.26 44.80
C ASP A 238 -25.72 -15.02 43.71
N ILE A 239 -25.70 -14.51 42.48
CA ILE A 239 -24.94 -15.06 41.34
C ILE A 239 -23.59 -14.33 41.28
N LEU A 240 -22.47 -15.03 41.05
CA LEU A 240 -21.18 -14.38 40.77
C LEU A 240 -21.07 -14.13 39.24
N PRO A 241 -21.38 -12.93 38.71
CA PRO A 241 -21.42 -12.71 37.27
C PRO A 241 -20.00 -12.62 36.69
N ILE A 242 -19.77 -13.25 35.54
CA ILE A 242 -18.53 -13.08 34.78
C ILE A 242 -18.69 -11.86 33.86
N PRO A 243 -17.83 -10.81 33.98
CA PRO A 243 -17.94 -9.62 33.13
C PRO A 243 -17.84 -9.95 31.62
N PRO A 244 -18.59 -9.24 30.75
CA PRO A 244 -18.63 -9.52 29.30
C PRO A 244 -17.25 -9.57 28.61
N LEU A 245 -16.27 -8.85 29.13
CA LEU A 245 -14.92 -8.78 28.55
C LEU A 245 -14.13 -10.10 28.63
N TYR A 246 -14.52 -11.03 29.52
CA TYR A 246 -13.86 -12.33 29.68
C TYR A 246 -14.50 -13.44 28.85
N TRP A 247 -15.66 -13.18 28.24
CA TRP A 247 -16.32 -14.17 27.39
C TRP A 247 -15.66 -14.22 26.01
N SER A 248 -15.23 -15.40 25.60
CA SER A 248 -14.78 -15.67 24.23
C SER A 248 -15.97 -15.80 23.27
N VAL A 249 -17.16 -16.14 23.78
CA VAL A 249 -18.41 -16.23 23.03
C VAL A 249 -19.59 -15.68 23.83
N THR A 250 -20.52 -15.00 23.16
CA THR A 250 -21.81 -14.57 23.76
C THR A 250 -22.99 -14.89 22.85
N ALA A 251 -24.22 -14.85 23.37
CA ALA A 251 -25.41 -15.03 22.54
C ALA A 251 -25.58 -13.84 21.57
N ALA A 252 -25.99 -14.11 20.32
CA ALA A 252 -26.37 -13.05 19.40
C ALA A 252 -27.65 -12.34 19.89
N ALA A 253 -27.70 -11.00 19.86
CA ALA A 253 -28.88 -10.25 20.30
C ALA A 253 -30.07 -10.39 19.32
N GLU A 254 -31.30 -10.37 19.85
CA GLU A 254 -32.53 -10.32 19.05
C GLU A 254 -32.54 -9.06 18.16
N GLY A 255 -32.42 -9.24 16.84
CA GLY A 255 -32.36 -8.15 15.85
C GLY A 255 -31.16 -8.19 14.90
N TYR A 256 -30.25 -9.14 15.05
CA TYR A 256 -29.19 -9.39 14.06
C TYR A 256 -29.79 -10.01 12.80
N GLN A 257 -29.86 -9.24 11.70
CA GLN A 257 -30.24 -9.77 10.39
C GLN A 257 -29.07 -10.59 9.83
N ALA A 258 -29.30 -11.87 9.55
CA ALA A 258 -28.35 -12.72 8.83
C ALA A 258 -27.96 -12.07 7.49
N PRO A 259 -26.71 -12.24 7.00
CA PRO A 259 -26.37 -11.86 5.65
C PRO A 259 -27.22 -12.67 4.67
N THR A 260 -27.95 -11.98 3.79
CA THR A 260 -28.64 -12.58 2.66
C THR A 260 -27.64 -13.01 1.59
N GLU A 261 -27.50 -14.31 1.35
CA GLU A 261 -27.32 -14.94 0.02
C GLU A 261 -27.37 -16.48 0.16
N GLY A 262 -28.32 -17.13 -0.53
CA GLY A 262 -28.21 -18.54 -0.91
C GLY A 262 -28.82 -19.64 -0.01
N GLU A 263 -29.06 -19.44 1.28
CA GLU A 263 -29.46 -20.54 2.16
C GLU A 263 -30.99 -20.72 2.33
N THR A 264 -31.43 -21.97 2.26
CA THR A 264 -32.82 -22.40 2.46
C THR A 264 -33.30 -22.15 3.88
N ALA A 265 -34.58 -21.83 4.04
CA ALA A 265 -35.23 -21.44 5.29
C ALA A 265 -35.34 -22.53 6.40
N ASP A 266 -34.52 -23.60 6.35
CA ASP A 266 -34.63 -24.77 7.23
C ASP A 266 -33.64 -24.80 8.40
N GLU A 267 -32.75 -23.82 8.58
CA GLU A 267 -31.80 -23.78 9.71
C GLU A 267 -31.83 -22.46 10.48
N ALA A 268 -32.89 -22.25 11.28
CA ALA A 268 -32.86 -21.24 12.35
C ALA A 268 -32.02 -21.74 13.54
N ALA A 269 -30.75 -22.10 13.30
CA ALA A 269 -29.82 -22.53 14.33
C ALA A 269 -29.50 -21.35 15.28
N GLU A 270 -29.41 -21.63 16.59
CA GLU A 270 -28.97 -20.63 17.58
C GLU A 270 -27.60 -20.09 17.15
N GLN A 271 -27.47 -18.77 17.00
CA GLN A 271 -26.23 -18.11 16.61
C GLN A 271 -25.52 -17.54 17.84
N VAL A 272 -24.19 -17.68 17.88
CA VAL A 272 -23.35 -17.11 18.93
C VAL A 272 -22.30 -16.19 18.32
N LEU A 273 -21.93 -15.13 19.05
CA LEU A 273 -20.91 -14.18 18.64
C LEU A 273 -19.55 -14.61 19.21
N LEU A 274 -18.62 -15.00 18.34
CA LEU A 274 -17.23 -15.32 18.70
C LEU A 274 -16.36 -14.06 18.73
N TYR A 275 -15.52 -13.94 19.77
CA TYR A 275 -14.58 -12.85 19.98
C TYR A 275 -13.15 -13.39 19.96
N GLY A 276 -12.35 -12.96 18.99
CA GLY A 276 -11.05 -13.57 18.75
C GLY A 276 -10.15 -12.81 17.78
N ALA A 277 -8.88 -13.18 17.79
CA ALA A 277 -7.92 -12.78 16.78
C ALA A 277 -8.13 -13.62 15.52
N VAL A 278 -8.06 -12.95 14.37
CA VAL A 278 -8.17 -13.57 13.04
C VAL A 278 -6.77 -13.86 12.52
N LEU A 279 -6.53 -15.08 12.06
CA LEU A 279 -5.24 -15.49 11.52
C LEU A 279 -5.36 -16.56 10.42
N VAL A 280 -4.41 -16.57 9.51
CA VAL A 280 -4.20 -17.64 8.52
C VAL A 280 -3.03 -18.48 9.02
N ARG A 281 -3.34 -19.65 9.60
CA ARG A 281 -2.33 -20.58 10.11
C ARG A 281 -1.73 -21.38 8.96
N VAL A 282 -0.43 -21.66 9.03
CA VAL A 282 0.27 -22.56 8.10
C VAL A 282 0.82 -23.78 8.85
N THR A 283 0.33 -24.98 8.53
CA THR A 283 0.75 -26.24 9.19
C THR A 283 1.96 -26.89 8.55
N GLY A 284 2.19 -26.62 7.27
CA GLY A 284 3.25 -27.25 6.49
C GLY A 284 3.26 -26.83 5.03
N ARG A 285 4.04 -27.56 4.24
CA ARG A 285 4.02 -27.51 2.78
C ARG A 285 3.19 -28.67 2.27
N SER A 286 2.28 -28.40 1.36
CA SER A 286 1.51 -29.46 0.73
C SER A 286 2.43 -30.32 -0.15
N THR A 287 2.34 -31.63 0.01
CA THR A 287 3.01 -32.62 -0.86
C THR A 287 2.03 -33.36 -1.77
N ALA A 288 0.74 -33.01 -1.73
CA ALA A 288 -0.35 -33.70 -2.43
C ALA A 288 -1.33 -32.73 -3.11
N PRO A 289 -1.94 -33.13 -4.25
CA PRO A 289 -2.81 -32.27 -5.06
C PRO A 289 -4.13 -31.91 -4.34
N LEU A 290 -4.70 -30.76 -4.71
CA LEU A 290 -5.97 -30.21 -4.20
C LEU A 290 -7.09 -31.27 -4.19
N PRO A 291 -7.97 -31.30 -3.17
CA PRO A 291 -9.16 -32.15 -3.20
C PRO A 291 -10.14 -31.64 -4.25
N ASP A 292 -10.51 -32.51 -5.18
CA ASP A 292 -11.58 -32.28 -6.16
C ASP A 292 -12.91 -32.64 -5.50
N ASP A 293 -13.86 -31.70 -5.47
CA ASP A 293 -15.25 -32.00 -5.14
C ASP A 293 -15.85 -32.84 -6.29
N GLY A 294 -15.63 -34.15 -6.20
CA GLY A 294 -16.39 -35.18 -6.90
C GLY A 294 -15.97 -35.50 -8.32
N ALA A 295 -14.85 -36.20 -8.52
CA ALA A 295 -14.72 -37.19 -9.59
C ALA A 295 -13.52 -38.13 -9.37
N GLU A 296 -13.76 -39.44 -9.46
CA GLU A 296 -12.70 -40.44 -9.61
C GLU A 296 -12.03 -40.28 -10.98
N THR A 297 -10.84 -39.67 -11.02
CA THR A 297 -9.72 -40.08 -11.91
C THR A 297 -8.47 -39.29 -11.55
N ALA A 298 -7.37 -40.00 -11.25
CA ALA A 298 -6.06 -39.40 -11.01
C ALA A 298 -5.52 -38.78 -12.32
N ALA A 299 -5.82 -37.51 -12.54
CA ALA A 299 -5.15 -36.64 -13.51
C ALA A 299 -4.17 -35.73 -12.76
N GLU A 300 -3.05 -35.39 -13.39
CA GLU A 300 -2.11 -34.38 -12.88
C GLU A 300 -2.86 -33.10 -12.48
N PRO A 301 -2.49 -32.43 -11.38
CA PRO A 301 -3.17 -31.23 -10.95
C PRO A 301 -3.18 -30.19 -12.09
N PRO A 302 -4.27 -29.42 -12.24
CA PRO A 302 -4.33 -28.40 -13.28
C PRO A 302 -3.10 -27.48 -13.14
N PRO A 303 -2.43 -27.15 -14.26
CA PRO A 303 -1.29 -26.26 -14.22
C PRO A 303 -1.72 -24.93 -13.57
N LEU A 304 -0.86 -24.39 -12.70
CA LEU A 304 -1.10 -23.08 -12.09
C LEU A 304 -1.46 -22.07 -13.20
N PRO A 305 -2.44 -21.18 -12.98
CA PRO A 305 -2.70 -20.09 -13.90
C PRO A 305 -1.39 -19.39 -14.27
N PRO A 306 -1.16 -19.01 -15.54
CA PRO A 306 0.13 -18.49 -16.00
C PRO A 306 0.60 -17.26 -15.19
N GLU A 307 -0.33 -16.42 -14.71
CA GLU A 307 -0.04 -15.30 -13.80
C GLU A 307 0.54 -15.77 -12.46
N LEU A 308 0.02 -16.86 -11.90
CA LEU A 308 0.47 -17.44 -10.63
C LEU A 308 1.78 -18.24 -10.80
N ALA A 309 1.96 -18.91 -11.93
CA ALA A 309 3.24 -19.54 -12.27
C ALA A 309 4.37 -18.50 -12.40
N ALA A 310 4.09 -17.32 -12.95
CA ALA A 310 5.05 -16.22 -13.03
C ALA A 310 5.57 -15.75 -11.66
N VAL A 311 4.75 -15.88 -10.60
CA VAL A 311 5.17 -15.59 -9.22
C VAL A 311 6.39 -16.43 -8.83
N LEU A 312 6.44 -17.70 -9.22
CA LEU A 312 7.50 -18.63 -8.81
C LEU A 312 8.75 -18.56 -9.71
N HIS A 313 8.59 -18.19 -10.97
CA HIS A 313 9.66 -18.28 -11.98
C HIS A 313 10.38 -16.95 -12.27
N GLU A 314 9.76 -15.80 -11.98
CA GLU A 314 10.35 -14.50 -12.28
C GLU A 314 11.38 -14.08 -11.22
N PRO A 315 12.65 -13.78 -11.61
CA PRO A 315 13.69 -13.48 -10.64
C PRO A 315 13.46 -12.14 -9.93
N PRO A 316 13.78 -12.04 -8.62
CA PRO A 316 13.62 -10.80 -7.88
C PRO A 316 14.55 -9.70 -8.40
N VAL A 317 14.05 -8.46 -8.43
CA VAL A 317 14.85 -7.29 -8.84
C VAL A 317 15.93 -7.00 -7.80
N ASP A 318 17.20 -7.01 -8.25
CA ASP A 318 18.34 -6.59 -7.42
C ASP A 318 18.57 -5.07 -7.56
N PRO A 319 18.28 -4.28 -6.51
CA PRO A 319 18.40 -2.83 -6.57
C PRO A 319 19.83 -2.35 -6.77
N VAL A 320 20.83 -3.08 -6.24
CA VAL A 320 22.24 -2.71 -6.35
C VAL A 320 22.69 -2.90 -7.80
N ARG A 321 22.32 -4.04 -8.40
CA ARG A 321 22.63 -4.33 -9.80
C ARG A 321 22.05 -3.28 -10.75
N GLU A 322 20.82 -2.83 -10.50
CA GLU A 322 20.20 -1.81 -11.37
C GLU A 322 20.81 -0.42 -11.22
N VAL A 323 21.18 -0.02 -10.00
CA VAL A 323 21.93 1.23 -9.80
C VAL A 323 23.28 1.17 -10.53
N TRP A 324 24.00 0.04 -10.44
CA TRP A 324 25.25 -0.15 -11.16
C TRP A 324 25.07 -0.16 -12.68
N ARG A 325 24.00 -0.77 -13.21
CA ARG A 325 23.65 -0.71 -14.63
C ARG A 325 23.39 0.74 -15.07
N ALA A 326 22.58 1.49 -14.30
CA ALA A 326 22.25 2.88 -14.60
C ALA A 326 23.47 3.82 -14.56
N LEU A 327 24.41 3.57 -13.63
CA LEU A 327 25.69 4.30 -13.55
C LEU A 327 26.67 3.86 -14.66
N GLY A 328 26.69 2.57 -15.00
CA GLY A 328 27.56 1.98 -16.00
C GLY A 328 27.27 2.45 -17.44
N GLN A 329 26.06 2.96 -17.72
CA GLN A 329 25.71 3.59 -18.99
C GLN A 329 26.60 4.80 -19.35
N ASP A 330 27.26 5.44 -18.37
CA ASP A 330 28.23 6.53 -18.59
C ASP A 330 29.66 6.03 -18.88
N GLY A 331 29.88 4.71 -18.89
CA GLY A 331 31.18 4.06 -18.99
C GLY A 331 31.93 3.96 -17.66
N LEU A 332 32.90 3.04 -17.59
CA LEU A 332 33.67 2.74 -16.37
C LEU A 332 34.80 3.73 -16.07
N LEU A 333 35.13 4.62 -17.00
CA LEU A 333 36.25 5.57 -16.85
C LEU A 333 36.02 6.58 -15.73
N THR A 334 34.82 7.15 -15.63
CA THR A 334 34.49 8.16 -14.61
C THR A 334 34.60 7.60 -13.19
N PRO A 335 33.97 6.46 -12.83
CA PRO A 335 34.14 5.88 -11.50
C PRO A 335 35.57 5.42 -11.21
N ALA A 336 36.32 4.93 -12.22
CA ALA A 336 37.72 4.54 -12.04
C ALA A 336 38.63 5.74 -11.73
N VAL A 337 38.50 6.84 -12.50
CA VAL A 337 39.24 8.09 -12.26
C VAL A 337 38.86 8.67 -10.89
N LEU A 338 37.59 8.61 -10.51
CA LEU A 338 37.13 9.06 -9.20
C LEU A 338 37.72 8.23 -8.07
N ALA A 339 37.74 6.89 -8.19
CA ALA A 339 38.37 6.01 -7.21
C ALA A 339 39.87 6.29 -7.05
N LEU A 340 40.58 6.51 -8.16
CA LEU A 340 42.00 6.88 -8.14
C LEU A 340 42.21 8.25 -7.48
N ALA A 341 41.40 9.26 -7.83
CA ALA A 341 41.48 10.59 -7.24
C ALA A 341 41.17 10.56 -5.73
N LEU A 342 40.20 9.76 -5.30
CA LEU A 342 39.90 9.52 -3.89
C LEU A 342 41.08 8.88 -3.17
N PHE A 343 41.68 7.82 -3.73
CA PHE A 343 42.85 7.20 -3.15
C PHE A 343 44.00 8.21 -3.00
N MET A 344 44.31 8.97 -4.05
CA MET A 344 45.34 10.01 -4.02
C MET A 344 45.04 11.10 -2.98
N ALA A 345 43.78 11.54 -2.86
CA ALA A 345 43.37 12.52 -1.86
C ALA A 345 43.55 11.97 -0.43
N THR A 346 43.10 10.73 -0.18
CA THR A 346 43.26 10.08 1.13
C THR A 346 44.72 9.84 1.49
N LEU A 347 45.55 9.43 0.52
CA LEU A 347 46.99 9.28 0.68
C LEU A 347 47.64 10.63 0.99
N ALA A 348 47.28 11.69 0.27
CA ALA A 348 47.81 13.02 0.52
C ALA A 348 47.44 13.56 1.92
N VAL A 349 46.24 13.25 2.43
CA VAL A 349 45.88 13.56 3.84
C VAL A 349 46.74 12.77 4.83
N THR A 350 47.04 11.49 4.56
CA THR A 350 47.94 10.71 5.43
C THR A 350 49.38 11.25 5.41
N ILE A 351 49.86 11.68 4.23
CA ILE A 351 51.16 12.35 4.07
C ILE A 351 51.17 13.69 4.80
N GLN A 352 50.05 14.44 4.79
CA GLN A 352 49.92 15.70 5.52
C GLN A 352 50.26 15.54 7.00
N ALA A 353 49.76 14.48 7.64
CA ALA A 353 50.00 14.19 9.05
C ALA A 353 51.50 13.89 9.32
N LEU A 354 52.13 13.14 8.41
CA LEU A 354 53.59 12.88 8.44
C LEU A 354 54.41 14.15 8.22
N LEU A 355 54.03 15.01 7.27
CA LEU A 355 54.68 16.30 7.02
C LEU A 355 54.56 17.23 8.22
N PHE A 356 53.41 17.24 8.89
CA PHE A 356 53.21 18.00 10.13
C PHE A 356 54.12 17.49 11.26
N GLN A 357 54.24 16.16 11.44
CA GLN A 357 55.19 15.57 12.38
C GLN A 357 56.64 15.95 12.02
N GLY A 358 57.00 15.88 10.74
CA GLY A 358 58.30 16.28 10.23
C GLY A 358 58.60 17.76 10.53
N ALA A 359 57.62 18.65 10.31
CA ALA A 359 57.75 20.07 10.62
C ALA A 359 57.98 20.31 12.13
N LEU A 360 57.31 19.58 13.02
CA LEU A 360 57.53 19.66 14.46
C LEU A 360 58.95 19.21 14.83
N ARG A 361 59.46 18.11 14.26
CA ARG A 361 60.85 17.67 14.46
C ARG A 361 61.86 18.70 13.95
N LEU A 362 61.66 19.21 12.74
CA LEU A 362 62.54 20.22 12.16
C LEU A 362 62.51 21.55 12.96
N SER A 363 61.36 21.95 13.51
CA SER A 363 61.25 23.14 14.37
C SER A 363 62.09 23.08 15.65
N GLN A 364 62.49 21.89 16.09
CA GLN A 364 63.39 21.75 17.24
C GLN A 364 64.86 21.87 16.84
N SER A 365 65.17 21.85 15.54
CA SER A 365 66.54 21.80 14.98
C SER A 365 66.93 23.01 14.12
N LEU A 366 65.96 23.78 13.60
CA LEU A 366 66.22 24.92 12.72
C LEU A 366 66.34 26.22 13.53
N ASN A 367 67.49 26.90 13.44
CA ASN A 367 67.77 28.16 14.15
C ASN A 367 67.55 29.44 13.30
N HIS A 368 67.09 29.35 12.05
CA HIS A 368 66.99 30.50 11.12
C HIS A 368 65.55 30.75 10.63
N GLY A 369 65.03 31.97 10.81
CA GLY A 369 63.64 32.36 10.49
C GLY A 369 63.22 32.16 9.02
N GLN A 370 64.16 32.22 8.07
CA GLN A 370 63.86 31.99 6.64
C GLN A 370 63.49 30.52 6.33
N GLN A 371 64.08 29.56 7.07
CA GLN A 371 63.80 28.13 6.87
C GLN A 371 62.39 27.79 7.35
N TYR A 372 61.94 28.37 8.45
CA TYR A 372 60.55 28.26 8.92
C TYR A 372 59.54 28.79 7.90
N LEU A 373 59.80 29.97 7.33
CA LEU A 373 58.90 30.58 6.36
C LEU A 373 58.77 29.71 5.10
N SER A 374 59.88 29.12 4.63
CA SER A 374 59.86 28.21 3.47
C SER A 374 59.11 26.91 3.73
N GLY A 375 59.27 26.30 4.92
CA GLY A 375 58.54 25.09 5.31
C GLY A 375 57.04 25.34 5.48
N ALA A 376 56.68 26.46 6.10
CA ALA A 376 55.28 26.90 6.23
C ALA A 376 54.64 27.18 4.85
N ALA A 377 55.38 27.83 3.94
CA ALA A 377 54.91 28.07 2.57
C ALA A 377 54.72 26.76 1.80
N ALA A 378 55.63 25.78 1.92
CA ALA A 378 55.49 24.47 1.28
C ALA A 378 54.26 23.70 1.80
N LEU A 379 54.03 23.72 3.12
CA LEU A 379 52.84 23.12 3.73
C LEU A 379 51.55 23.82 3.25
N PHE A 380 51.56 25.15 3.15
CA PHE A 380 50.44 25.91 2.62
C PHE A 380 50.14 25.56 1.16
N VAL A 381 51.17 25.49 0.30
CA VAL A 381 51.02 25.04 -1.10
C VAL A 381 50.45 23.63 -1.17
N PHE A 382 50.92 22.72 -0.31
CA PHE A 382 50.39 21.35 -0.23
C PHE A 382 48.90 21.33 0.15
N LEU A 383 48.47 22.15 1.12
CA LEU A 383 47.06 22.30 1.48
C LEU A 383 46.21 22.87 0.33
N VAL A 384 46.75 23.82 -0.43
CA VAL A 384 46.06 24.36 -1.62
C VAL A 384 45.92 23.29 -2.70
N VAL A 385 46.95 22.47 -2.95
CA VAL A 385 46.88 21.35 -3.90
C VAL A 385 45.84 20.32 -3.48
N LEU A 386 45.76 19.99 -2.18
CA LEU A 386 44.72 19.13 -1.62
C LEU A 386 43.31 19.69 -1.89
N LEU A 387 43.11 20.98 -1.65
CA LEU A 387 41.83 21.64 -1.92
C LEU A 387 41.45 21.61 -3.41
N LEU A 388 42.42 21.83 -4.30
CA LEU A 388 42.24 21.75 -5.74
C LEU A 388 41.92 20.33 -6.23
N LEU A 389 42.36 19.29 -5.51
CA LEU A 389 42.02 17.89 -5.78
C LEU A 389 40.62 17.52 -5.29
N GLU A 390 40.14 18.08 -4.18
CA GLU A 390 38.81 17.80 -3.64
C GLU A 390 37.67 18.39 -4.49
N TRP A 391 37.88 19.58 -5.06
CA TRP A 391 36.87 20.23 -5.91
C TRP A 391 36.35 19.35 -7.06
N PRO A 392 37.20 18.75 -7.93
CA PRO A 392 36.72 17.89 -9.01
C PRO A 392 36.09 16.58 -8.51
N ILE A 393 36.53 16.04 -7.38
CA ILE A 393 35.92 14.86 -6.76
C ILE A 393 34.47 15.17 -6.36
N ALA A 394 34.25 16.27 -5.63
CA ALA A 394 32.93 16.72 -5.23
C ALA A 394 32.03 17.05 -6.43
N ALA A 395 32.56 17.79 -7.41
CA ALA A 395 31.82 18.17 -8.61
C ALA A 395 31.38 16.94 -9.45
N THR A 396 32.27 15.96 -9.63
CA THR A 396 31.98 14.73 -10.40
C THR A 396 30.94 13.89 -9.68
N THR A 397 31.06 13.74 -8.36
CA THR A 397 30.11 12.99 -7.52
C THR A 397 28.70 13.58 -7.64
N GLN A 398 28.56 14.91 -7.54
CA GLN A 398 27.27 15.58 -7.73
C GLN A 398 26.71 15.46 -9.16
N ARG A 399 27.58 15.48 -10.19
CA ARG A 399 27.14 15.28 -11.58
C ARG A 399 26.59 13.87 -11.79
N MET A 400 27.26 12.84 -11.26
CA MET A 400 26.77 11.45 -11.29
C MET A 400 25.39 11.34 -10.63
N GLY A 401 25.22 11.94 -9.45
CA GLY A 401 23.94 11.99 -8.75
C GLY A 401 22.83 12.64 -9.57
N ARG A 402 23.09 13.80 -10.17
CA ARG A 402 22.10 14.51 -11.02
C ARG A 402 21.73 13.71 -12.28
N ARG A 403 22.71 13.07 -12.94
CA ARG A 403 22.45 12.23 -14.12
C ARG A 403 21.58 11.03 -13.76
N LEU A 404 21.87 10.35 -12.64
CA LEU A 404 21.05 9.25 -12.13
C LEU A 404 19.61 9.73 -11.88
N GLU A 405 19.42 10.85 -11.19
CA GLU A 405 18.10 11.44 -10.95
C GLU A 405 17.35 11.73 -12.27
N THR A 406 17.99 12.41 -13.23
CA THR A 406 17.37 12.75 -14.52
C THR A 406 16.97 11.50 -15.30
N ARG A 407 17.82 10.47 -15.35
CA ARG A 407 17.51 9.20 -16.03
C ARG A 407 16.28 8.52 -15.42
N LEU A 408 16.26 8.39 -14.09
CA LEU A 408 15.15 7.77 -13.40
C LEU A 408 13.85 8.57 -13.57
N ARG A 409 13.92 9.92 -13.56
CA ARG A 409 12.76 10.78 -13.85
C ARG A 409 12.21 10.58 -15.26
N ILE A 410 13.07 10.49 -16.27
CA ILE A 410 12.66 10.26 -17.66
C ILE A 410 12.06 8.86 -17.81
N ALA A 411 12.73 7.84 -17.26
CA ALA A 411 12.22 6.47 -17.29
C ALA A 411 10.84 6.36 -16.61
N PHE A 412 10.68 6.99 -15.44
CA PHE A 412 9.41 7.02 -14.72
C PHE A 412 8.32 7.73 -15.53
N LEU A 413 8.61 8.90 -16.12
CA LEU A 413 7.68 9.64 -16.97
C LEU A 413 7.26 8.83 -18.22
N GLN A 414 8.20 8.12 -18.85
CA GLN A 414 7.92 7.29 -20.02
C GLN A 414 7.13 6.03 -19.67
N LYS A 415 7.29 5.52 -18.44
CA LYS A 415 6.62 4.31 -17.96
C LYS A 415 5.16 4.57 -17.57
N ILE A 416 4.85 5.73 -16.96
CA ILE A 416 3.49 6.05 -16.48
C ILE A 416 2.38 5.71 -17.50
N PRO A 417 2.44 6.15 -18.78
CA PRO A 417 1.37 5.89 -19.75
C PRO A 417 1.30 4.44 -20.26
N LYS A 418 2.25 3.58 -19.89
CA LYS A 418 2.36 2.18 -20.34
C LYS A 418 1.96 1.17 -19.27
N LEU A 419 1.83 1.63 -18.02
CA LEU A 419 1.33 0.82 -16.92
C LEU A 419 -0.17 0.61 -17.10
N SER A 420 -0.65 -0.57 -16.71
CA SER A 420 -2.08 -0.89 -16.79
C SER A 420 -2.89 -0.01 -15.83
N ASP A 421 -4.15 0.26 -16.16
CA ASP A 421 -5.02 1.09 -15.30
C ASP A 421 -5.25 0.41 -13.93
N ARG A 422 -5.28 -0.92 -13.87
CA ARG A 422 -5.29 -1.70 -12.62
C ARG A 422 -4.11 -1.35 -11.71
N TYR A 423 -2.93 -1.08 -12.27
CA TYR A 423 -1.75 -0.67 -11.51
C TYR A 423 -2.00 0.65 -10.75
N PHE A 424 -2.67 1.62 -11.37
CA PHE A 424 -3.00 2.90 -10.74
C PHE A 424 -4.20 2.81 -9.81
N HIS A 425 -5.24 2.04 -10.15
CA HIS A 425 -6.41 1.86 -9.29
C HIS A 425 -6.10 1.08 -8.00
N SER A 426 -5.02 0.30 -7.97
CA SER A 426 -4.56 -0.44 -6.80
C SER A 426 -3.61 0.35 -5.89
N ARG A 427 -3.29 1.61 -6.22
CA ARG A 427 -2.33 2.45 -5.51
C ARG A 427 -2.87 3.86 -5.31
N LEU A 428 -2.62 4.43 -4.14
CA LEU A 428 -2.97 5.83 -3.88
C LEU A 428 -2.15 6.78 -4.77
N THR A 429 -2.79 7.80 -5.34
CA THR A 429 -2.10 8.85 -6.10
C THR A 429 -1.05 9.58 -5.25
N SER A 430 -1.30 9.73 -3.95
CA SER A 430 -0.33 10.27 -2.99
C SER A 430 0.93 9.40 -2.89
N ASP A 431 0.81 8.08 -2.99
CA ASP A 431 1.94 7.15 -2.99
C ASP A 431 2.82 7.33 -4.23
N MET A 432 2.22 7.43 -5.42
CA MET A 432 2.94 7.68 -6.69
C MET A 432 3.61 9.05 -6.70
N THR A 433 2.94 10.06 -6.15
CA THR A 433 3.50 11.40 -6.00
C THR A 433 4.70 11.40 -5.06
N GLN A 434 4.61 10.68 -3.93
CA GLN A 434 5.73 10.52 -3.00
C GLN A 434 6.91 9.82 -3.66
N ARG A 435 6.68 8.76 -4.46
CA ARG A 435 7.76 8.09 -5.22
C ARG A 435 8.44 9.05 -6.20
N ALA A 436 7.67 9.87 -6.90
CA ALA A 436 8.20 10.88 -7.81
C ALA A 436 9.01 11.98 -7.08
N TYR A 437 8.66 12.29 -5.84
CA TYR A 437 9.43 13.18 -4.97
C TYR A 437 10.73 12.51 -4.48
N ASP A 438 10.64 11.25 -4.04
CA ASP A 438 11.75 10.47 -3.50
C ASP A 438 12.88 10.22 -4.51
N LEU A 439 12.59 10.30 -5.82
CA LEU A 439 13.61 10.33 -6.88
C LEU A 439 14.72 11.36 -6.61
N ARG A 440 14.39 12.51 -6.02
CA ARG A 440 15.38 13.53 -5.64
C ARG A 440 16.35 13.02 -4.58
N GLN A 441 15.90 12.17 -3.67
CA GLN A 441 16.76 11.63 -2.61
C GLN A 441 17.76 10.61 -3.16
N LEU A 442 17.41 9.89 -4.24
CA LEU A 442 18.30 8.92 -4.89
C LEU A 442 19.55 9.55 -5.51
N ARG A 443 19.57 10.87 -5.77
CA ARG A 443 20.77 11.58 -6.25
C ARG A 443 21.95 11.51 -5.28
N THR A 444 21.70 11.18 -4.01
CA THR A 444 22.72 11.05 -2.96
C THR A 444 23.45 9.71 -3.00
N LEU A 445 22.92 8.70 -3.72
CA LEU A 445 23.50 7.35 -3.79
C LEU A 445 24.96 7.31 -4.25
N PRO A 446 25.36 7.99 -5.35
CA PRO A 446 26.77 8.02 -5.74
C PRO A 446 27.66 8.67 -4.68
N GLY A 447 27.12 9.68 -3.97
CA GLY A 447 27.81 10.33 -2.86
C GLY A 447 28.13 9.36 -1.73
N LEU A 448 27.17 8.52 -1.34
CA LEU A 448 27.39 7.51 -0.32
C LEU A 448 28.38 6.43 -0.74
N GLY A 449 28.35 5.98 -1.99
CA GLY A 449 29.35 5.04 -2.49
C GLY A 449 30.76 5.64 -2.47
N VAL A 450 30.89 6.91 -2.88
CA VAL A 450 32.14 7.68 -2.82
C VAL A 450 32.63 7.87 -1.39
N GLU A 451 31.73 8.19 -0.47
CA GLU A 451 32.05 8.38 0.94
C GLU A 451 32.46 7.06 1.60
N LEU A 452 31.75 5.97 1.34
CA LEU A 452 32.15 4.63 1.81
C LEU A 452 33.55 4.26 1.33
N LEU A 453 33.83 4.43 0.03
CA LEU A 453 35.13 4.11 -0.55
C LEU A 453 36.25 4.97 0.07
N ARG A 454 35.99 6.27 0.26
CA ARG A 454 36.91 7.19 0.95
C ARG A 454 37.20 6.74 2.37
N LEU A 455 36.17 6.39 3.14
CA LEU A 455 36.30 5.93 4.52
C LEU A 455 37.09 4.63 4.61
N LEU A 456 36.88 3.69 3.68
CA LEU A 456 37.66 2.45 3.59
C LEU A 456 39.14 2.73 3.31
N PHE A 457 39.45 3.60 2.34
CA PHE A 457 40.84 4.00 2.08
C PHE A 457 41.48 4.69 3.29
N GLN A 458 40.78 5.62 3.94
CA GLN A 458 41.27 6.29 5.15
C GLN A 458 41.51 5.29 6.29
N LEU A 459 40.61 4.34 6.50
CA LEU A 459 40.74 3.31 7.54
C LEU A 459 41.97 2.45 7.30
N ILE A 460 42.16 1.96 6.07
CA ILE A 460 43.30 1.13 5.68
C ILE A 460 44.61 1.91 5.86
N LEU A 461 44.71 3.11 5.29
CA LEU A 461 45.93 3.92 5.34
C LEU A 461 46.28 4.37 6.77
N THR A 462 45.28 4.73 7.58
CA THR A 462 45.49 5.10 9.00
C THR A 462 45.96 3.90 9.81
N THR A 463 45.37 2.73 9.59
CA THR A 463 45.80 1.49 10.28
C THR A 463 47.23 1.11 9.90
N ILE A 464 47.57 1.20 8.61
CA ILE A 464 48.95 1.01 8.14
C ILE A 464 49.89 2.03 8.77
N GLY A 465 49.49 3.31 8.86
CA GLY A 465 50.26 4.36 9.51
C GLY A 465 50.59 4.04 10.98
N VAL A 466 49.60 3.57 11.75
CA VAL A 466 49.78 3.12 13.14
C VAL A 466 50.76 1.94 13.22
N ILE A 467 50.62 0.95 12.33
CA ILE A 467 51.51 -0.24 12.28
C ILE A 467 52.95 0.16 11.95
N ILE A 468 53.16 1.07 10.98
CA ILE A 468 54.50 1.55 10.61
C ILE A 468 55.16 2.28 11.78
N LEU A 469 54.39 3.08 12.53
CA LEU A 469 54.91 3.86 13.64
C LEU A 469 55.23 2.99 14.87
N GLN A 470 54.45 1.95 15.13
CA GLN A 470 54.67 1.02 16.23
C GLN A 470 54.32 -0.42 15.81
N PRO A 471 55.28 -1.18 15.25
CA PRO A 471 55.03 -2.56 14.82
C PRO A 471 54.55 -3.48 15.94
N GLY A 472 54.96 -3.21 17.19
CA GLY A 472 54.55 -3.97 18.38
C GLY A 472 53.06 -3.85 18.73
N SER A 473 52.34 -2.83 18.25
CA SER A 473 50.90 -2.67 18.45
C SER A 473 50.07 -3.09 17.23
N ALA A 474 50.68 -3.74 16.23
CA ALA A 474 50.00 -4.10 14.99
C ALA A 474 48.77 -4.99 15.19
N VAL A 475 48.86 -6.00 16.07
CA VAL A 475 47.72 -6.86 16.42
C VAL A 475 46.61 -6.05 17.08
N LEU A 476 46.96 -5.14 18.00
CA LEU A 476 45.99 -4.27 18.67
C LEU A 476 45.32 -3.31 17.70
N ALA A 477 46.05 -2.73 16.74
CA ALA A 477 45.50 -1.83 15.74
C ALA A 477 44.52 -2.55 14.78
N ILE A 478 44.84 -3.78 14.38
CA ILE A 478 43.95 -4.62 13.53
C ILE A 478 42.71 -5.04 14.32
N VAL A 479 42.87 -5.50 15.55
CA VAL A 479 41.74 -5.89 16.41
C VAL A 479 40.85 -4.68 16.71
N ALA A 480 41.42 -3.53 17.06
CA ALA A 480 40.68 -2.29 17.27
C ALA A 480 39.87 -1.91 16.02
N THR A 481 40.50 -1.93 14.84
CA THR A 481 39.82 -1.67 13.55
C THR A 481 38.68 -2.65 13.29
N GLY A 482 38.91 -3.95 13.53
CA GLY A 482 37.90 -4.99 13.40
C GLY A 482 36.73 -4.82 14.38
N VAL A 483 37.01 -4.44 15.63
CA VAL A 483 36.00 -4.13 16.65
C VAL A 483 35.21 -2.89 16.25
N PHE A 484 35.86 -1.85 15.73
CA PHE A 484 35.20 -0.60 15.35
C PHE A 484 34.20 -0.80 14.20
N VAL A 485 34.58 -1.58 13.19
CA VAL A 485 33.70 -1.95 12.07
C VAL A 485 32.65 -2.97 12.53
N GLY A 486 33.06 -4.00 13.26
CA GLY A 486 32.19 -5.10 13.68
C GLY A 486 31.11 -4.68 14.66
N LEU A 487 31.45 -3.91 15.70
CA LEU A 487 30.49 -3.43 16.70
C LEU A 487 29.46 -2.47 16.07
N SER A 488 29.93 -1.60 15.18
CA SER A 488 29.06 -0.73 14.39
C SER A 488 28.05 -1.52 13.56
N TRP A 489 28.50 -2.59 12.90
CA TRP A 489 27.64 -3.45 12.10
C TRP A 489 26.65 -4.27 12.94
N LEU A 490 27.10 -4.86 14.06
CA LEU A 490 26.24 -5.62 14.99
C LEU A 490 25.16 -4.74 15.65
N SER A 491 25.42 -3.44 15.81
CA SER A 491 24.47 -2.50 16.40
C SER A 491 23.34 -2.08 15.45
N ASN A 492 23.53 -2.25 14.14
CA ASN A 492 22.61 -1.78 13.10
C ASN A 492 21.17 -2.32 13.21
N PRO A 493 20.92 -3.64 13.40
CA PRO A 493 19.55 -4.16 13.46
C PRO A 493 18.72 -3.56 14.60
N LEU A 494 19.35 -3.24 15.75
CA LEU A 494 18.67 -2.65 16.90
C LEU A 494 18.23 -1.19 16.66
N LEU A 495 18.98 -0.46 15.81
CA LEU A 495 18.69 0.92 15.43
C LEU A 495 17.69 0.97 14.28
N GLU A 496 17.83 0.07 13.31
CA GLU A 496 16.95 -0.03 12.14
C GLU A 496 15.49 -0.28 12.57
N GLU A 497 15.26 -1.22 13.50
CA GLU A 497 13.91 -1.47 14.03
C GLU A 497 13.29 -0.18 14.62
N ARG A 498 14.06 0.59 15.39
CA ARG A 498 13.59 1.81 16.06
C ARG A 498 13.38 2.96 15.08
N ASP A 499 14.25 3.10 14.09
CA ASP A 499 14.12 4.09 13.02
C ASP A 499 12.86 3.82 12.17
N LEU A 500 12.58 2.55 11.85
CA LEU A 500 11.36 2.16 11.13
C LEU A 500 10.09 2.52 11.91
N ARG A 501 10.05 2.30 13.23
CA ARG A 501 8.94 2.75 14.10
C ARG A 501 8.78 4.28 14.10
N LEU A 502 9.88 5.02 14.21
CA LEU A 502 9.82 6.49 14.12
C LEU A 502 9.22 6.95 12.78
N ARG A 503 9.61 6.28 11.68
CA ARG A 503 9.12 6.60 10.34
C ARG A 503 7.68 6.22 10.12
N SER A 504 7.20 5.09 10.68
CA SER A 504 5.79 4.70 10.58
C SER A 504 4.89 5.75 11.24
N HIS A 505 5.25 6.25 12.43
CA HIS A 505 4.52 7.34 13.09
C HIS A 505 4.66 8.67 12.33
N THR A 506 5.82 8.95 11.73
CA THR A 506 6.01 10.14 10.88
C THR A 506 5.09 10.09 9.64
N GLY A 507 4.93 8.91 9.04
CA GLY A 507 4.02 8.68 7.92
C GLY A 507 2.55 8.85 8.32
N ALA A 508 2.16 8.38 9.51
CA ALA A 508 0.81 8.56 10.05
C ALA A 508 0.45 10.05 10.23
N LEU A 509 1.37 10.84 10.82
CA LEU A 509 1.19 12.30 10.94
C LEU A 509 1.05 12.99 9.57
N SER A 510 1.88 12.60 8.60
CA SER A 510 1.85 13.20 7.26
C SER A 510 0.51 12.94 6.54
N ARG A 511 -0.05 11.74 6.68
CA ARG A 511 -1.37 11.40 6.14
C ARG A 511 -2.49 12.16 6.85
N PHE A 512 -2.45 12.19 8.18
CA PHE A 512 -3.40 12.93 8.99
C PHE A 512 -3.47 14.42 8.57
N TYR A 513 -2.32 15.06 8.30
CA TYR A 513 -2.32 16.42 7.77
C TYR A 513 -2.90 16.52 6.36
N LEU A 514 -2.63 15.57 5.47
CA LEU A 514 -3.21 15.56 4.13
C LEU A 514 -4.74 15.45 4.18
N ASP A 515 -5.26 14.51 4.96
CA ASP A 515 -6.72 14.30 5.13
C ASP A 515 -7.38 15.53 5.73
N ALA A 516 -6.71 16.19 6.68
CA ALA A 516 -7.17 17.44 7.26
C ALA A 516 -7.23 18.60 6.27
N LEU A 517 -6.23 18.70 5.38
CA LEU A 517 -6.19 19.72 4.34
C LEU A 517 -7.26 19.49 3.29
N LEU A 518 -7.49 18.23 2.90
CA LEU A 518 -8.58 17.84 1.99
C LEU A 518 -9.98 18.08 2.61
N GLY A 519 -10.11 17.86 3.93
CA GLY A 519 -11.35 18.04 4.70
C GLY A 519 -11.48 19.38 5.43
N LEU A 520 -10.67 20.39 5.07
CA LEU A 520 -10.53 21.61 5.88
C LEU A 520 -11.84 22.38 6.04
N ILE A 521 -12.64 22.49 4.97
CA ILE A 521 -13.91 23.23 5.00
C ILE A 521 -14.91 22.54 5.95
N PRO A 522 -15.24 21.25 5.78
CA PRO A 522 -16.07 20.52 6.76
C PRO A 522 -15.54 20.60 8.19
N LEU A 523 -14.22 20.46 8.38
CA LEU A 523 -13.60 20.50 9.71
C LEU A 523 -13.88 21.84 10.42
N ARG A 524 -13.73 22.96 9.71
CA ARG A 524 -14.00 24.31 10.25
C ARG A 524 -15.49 24.55 10.48
N LEU A 525 -16.35 24.13 9.56
CA LEU A 525 -17.80 24.35 9.65
C LEU A 525 -18.44 23.53 10.77
N HIS A 526 -17.99 22.30 11.00
CA HIS A 526 -18.50 21.45 12.08
C HIS A 526 -17.86 21.73 13.45
N GLY A 527 -16.91 22.67 13.54
CA GLY A 527 -16.20 22.96 14.79
C GLY A 527 -15.43 21.75 15.35
N ALA A 528 -14.95 20.85 14.47
CA ALA A 528 -14.34 19.58 14.84
C ALA A 528 -12.90 19.71 15.39
N GLU A 529 -12.43 20.93 15.62
CA GLU A 529 -11.07 21.29 16.02
C GLU A 529 -10.59 20.55 17.27
N ARG A 530 -11.48 20.32 18.24
CA ARG A 530 -11.14 19.61 19.49
C ARG A 530 -10.93 18.12 19.27
N ALA A 531 -11.79 17.49 18.46
CA ALA A 531 -11.65 16.07 18.12
C ALA A 531 -10.35 15.86 17.33
N PHE A 532 -10.14 16.70 16.32
CA PHE A 532 -8.94 16.70 15.50
C PHE A 532 -7.66 16.92 16.32
N ARG A 533 -7.67 17.87 17.26
CA ARG A 533 -6.52 18.11 18.16
C ARG A 533 -6.19 16.90 19.02
N ARG A 534 -7.20 16.23 19.59
CA ARG A 534 -6.98 15.04 20.43
C ARG A 534 -6.33 13.89 19.65
N GLU A 535 -6.80 13.64 18.44
CA GLU A 535 -6.22 12.62 17.57
C GLU A 535 -4.77 12.96 17.20
N HIS A 536 -4.52 14.21 16.80
CA HIS A 536 -3.19 14.72 16.52
C HIS A 536 -2.24 14.59 17.71
N GLU A 537 -2.69 14.96 18.92
CA GLU A 537 -1.93 14.81 20.16
C GLU A 537 -1.58 13.34 20.43
N GLY A 538 -2.51 12.42 20.19
CA GLY A 538 -2.26 10.98 20.28
C GLY A 538 -1.11 10.54 19.36
N LEU A 539 -1.21 10.87 18.07
CA LEU A 539 -0.18 10.54 17.08
C LEU A 539 1.18 11.19 17.41
N LEU A 540 1.18 12.44 17.89
CA LEU A 540 2.39 13.15 18.30
C LEU A 540 3.07 12.51 19.51
N VAL A 541 2.31 12.06 20.51
CA VAL A 541 2.85 11.41 21.70
C VAL A 541 3.56 10.11 21.32
N GLU A 542 2.97 9.31 20.45
CA GLU A 542 3.58 8.07 19.96
C GLU A 542 4.83 8.34 19.13
N TRP A 543 4.76 9.31 18.21
CA TRP A 543 5.92 9.75 17.43
C TRP A 543 7.07 10.21 18.34
N MET A 544 6.78 11.00 19.38
CA MET A 544 7.77 11.43 20.36
C MET A 544 8.35 10.26 21.16
N ARG A 545 7.52 9.30 21.58
CA ARG A 545 7.99 8.11 22.30
C ARG A 545 8.92 7.28 21.43
N ALA A 546 8.53 7.00 20.19
CA ALA A 546 9.37 6.28 19.23
C ALA A 546 10.69 7.01 18.94
N GLY A 547 10.64 8.34 18.76
CA GLY A 547 11.82 9.16 18.53
C GLY A 547 12.76 9.21 19.74
N ARG A 548 12.20 9.25 20.95
CA ARG A 548 12.97 9.19 22.19
C ARG A 548 13.63 7.82 22.37
N ASP A 549 12.91 6.73 22.09
CA ASP A 549 13.44 5.37 22.17
C ASP A 549 14.57 5.13 21.16
N PHE A 550 14.40 5.62 19.92
CA PHE A 550 15.47 5.63 18.90
C PHE A 550 16.69 6.41 19.39
N SER A 551 16.47 7.64 19.87
CA SER A 551 17.55 8.52 20.33
C SER A 551 18.29 7.93 21.54
N TRP A 552 17.57 7.39 22.52
CA TRP A 552 18.19 6.76 23.70
C TRP A 552 19.09 5.59 23.33
N VAL A 553 18.62 4.70 22.46
CA VAL A 553 19.42 3.55 22.04
C VAL A 553 20.60 3.97 21.17
N SER A 554 20.42 4.95 20.29
CA SER A 554 21.52 5.53 19.51
C SER A 554 22.59 6.14 20.42
N VAL A 555 22.20 6.95 21.40
CA VAL A 555 23.13 7.57 22.37
C VAL A 555 23.81 6.51 23.25
N ALA A 556 23.07 5.49 23.71
CA ALA A 556 23.65 4.41 24.51
C ALA A 556 24.70 3.62 23.72
N LEU A 557 24.40 3.25 22.47
CA LEU A 557 25.33 2.56 21.57
C LEU A 557 26.55 3.44 21.26
N GLN A 558 26.35 4.73 20.97
CA GLN A 558 27.44 5.68 20.78
C GLN A 558 28.31 5.82 22.03
N GLY A 559 27.71 5.83 23.22
CA GLY A 559 28.43 5.87 24.50
C GLY A 559 29.29 4.62 24.74
N VAL A 560 28.73 3.42 24.51
CA VAL A 560 29.47 2.15 24.61
C VAL A 560 30.61 2.12 23.60
N ASN A 561 30.36 2.51 22.35
CA ASN A 561 31.38 2.64 21.32
C ASN A 561 32.49 3.61 21.75
N ALA A 562 32.13 4.82 22.20
CA ALA A 562 33.10 5.83 22.63
C ALA A 562 33.99 5.34 23.79
N LEU A 563 33.44 4.60 24.76
CA LEU A 563 34.22 4.03 25.86
C LEU A 563 35.22 2.98 25.39
N LEU A 564 34.77 2.01 24.57
CA LEU A 564 35.63 0.97 24.01
C LEU A 564 36.73 1.57 23.13
N TYR A 565 36.35 2.54 22.30
CA TYR A 565 37.23 3.22 21.37
C TYR A 565 38.33 3.99 22.11
N THR A 566 37.94 4.74 23.14
CA THR A 566 38.90 5.48 24.00
C THR A 566 39.85 4.52 24.71
N ALA A 567 39.36 3.37 25.19
CA ALA A 567 40.21 2.36 25.84
C ALA A 567 41.30 1.81 24.89
N PHE A 568 40.95 1.49 23.65
CA PHE A 568 41.93 1.06 22.63
C PHE A 568 42.94 2.15 22.29
N VAL A 569 42.49 3.41 22.13
CA VAL A 569 43.39 4.54 21.87
C VAL A 569 44.39 4.74 23.00
N VAL A 570 43.91 4.72 24.25
CA VAL A 570 44.76 4.84 25.43
C VAL A 570 45.74 3.68 25.49
N TRP A 571 45.32 2.45 25.22
CA TRP A 571 46.20 1.28 25.24
C TRP A 571 47.31 1.37 24.18
N ILE A 572 46.96 1.69 22.94
CA ILE A 572 47.94 1.87 21.86
C ILE A 572 48.93 2.98 22.22
N THR A 573 48.43 4.14 22.66
CA THR A 573 49.28 5.30 22.99
C THR A 573 50.20 5.02 24.19
N PHE A 574 49.69 4.41 25.26
CA PHE A 574 50.46 4.11 26.45
C PHE A 574 51.53 3.04 26.18
N SER A 575 51.22 2.05 25.34
CA SER A 575 52.19 1.04 24.92
C SER A 575 53.38 1.64 24.16
N TYR A 576 53.15 2.69 23.36
CA TYR A 576 54.20 3.40 22.64
C TYR A 576 55.06 4.25 23.56
N ILE A 577 54.43 4.96 24.51
CA ILE A 577 55.15 5.75 25.53
C ILE A 577 56.01 4.82 26.41
N GLY A 578 55.49 3.66 26.82
CA GLY A 578 56.20 2.69 27.64
C GLY A 578 57.44 2.08 26.97
N GLN A 579 57.53 2.13 25.63
CA GLN A 579 58.69 1.69 24.87
C GLN A 579 59.72 2.82 24.61
N GLY A 580 59.54 3.98 25.24
CA GLY A 580 60.44 5.13 25.07
C GLY A 580 60.18 5.95 23.80
N GLY A 581 58.95 5.94 23.28
CA GLY A 581 58.59 6.63 22.04
C GLY A 581 58.84 8.15 22.08
N GLU A 582 59.33 8.70 20.97
CA GLU A 582 59.57 10.14 20.82
C GLU A 582 58.27 10.96 20.92
N VAL A 583 58.33 12.15 21.51
CA VAL A 583 57.18 13.08 21.70
C VAL A 583 56.45 13.37 20.38
N SER A 584 57.18 13.60 19.29
CA SER A 584 56.59 13.84 17.97
C SER A 584 55.83 12.62 17.43
N GLY A 585 56.31 11.40 17.69
CA GLY A 585 55.63 10.16 17.35
C GLY A 585 54.41 9.90 18.23
N VAL A 586 54.45 10.27 19.52
CA VAL A 586 53.28 10.18 20.41
C VAL A 586 52.14 11.03 19.87
N LEU A 587 52.42 12.27 19.43
CA LEU A 587 51.40 13.17 18.88
C LEU A 587 50.78 12.63 17.59
N LEU A 588 51.59 12.09 16.67
CA LEU A 588 51.08 11.50 15.43
C LEU A 588 50.28 10.22 15.69
N LEU A 589 50.78 9.34 16.58
CA LEU A 589 50.08 8.13 16.99
C LEU A 589 48.73 8.48 17.62
N PHE A 590 48.70 9.49 18.48
CA PHE A 590 47.47 9.96 19.12
C PHE A 590 46.48 10.51 18.09
N TYR A 591 46.93 11.30 17.11
CA TYR A 591 46.10 11.78 16.01
C TYR A 591 45.46 10.63 15.21
N TRP A 592 46.26 9.65 14.77
CA TRP A 592 45.74 8.52 14.01
C TRP A 592 44.87 7.58 14.86
N ALA A 593 45.29 7.31 16.11
CA ALA A 593 44.52 6.48 17.03
C ALA A 593 43.15 7.11 17.33
N LEU A 594 43.06 8.43 17.56
CA LEU A 594 41.78 9.13 17.74
C LEU A 594 40.92 9.17 16.46
N SER A 595 41.53 9.11 15.29
CA SER A 595 40.79 9.13 14.02
C SER A 595 40.10 7.79 13.70
N LEU A 596 40.68 6.65 14.11
CA LEU A 596 40.10 5.32 13.86
C LEU A 596 38.67 5.15 14.43
N PRO A 597 38.37 5.57 15.68
CA PRO A 597 37.01 5.65 16.23
C PRO A 597 36.03 6.44 15.36
N LEU A 598 36.44 7.64 14.92
CA LEU A 598 35.61 8.52 14.11
C LEU A 598 35.31 7.91 12.73
N LEU A 599 36.31 7.25 12.13
CA LEU A 599 36.13 6.51 10.88
C LEU A 599 35.17 5.33 11.04
N GLY A 600 35.30 4.57 12.13
CA GLY A 600 34.36 3.49 12.47
C GLY A 600 32.92 3.99 12.61
N GLN A 601 32.71 5.11 13.32
CA GLN A 601 31.40 5.74 13.45
C GLN A 601 30.84 6.20 12.10
N ARG A 602 31.66 6.85 11.26
CA ARG A 602 31.24 7.30 9.92
C ARG A 602 30.83 6.13 9.02
N ILE A 603 31.56 5.01 9.08
CA ILE A 603 31.20 3.78 8.35
C ILE A 603 29.86 3.24 8.88
N ALA A 604 29.63 3.29 10.20
CA ALA A 604 28.35 2.94 10.81
C ALA A 604 27.20 3.82 10.29
N GLU A 605 27.41 5.13 10.24
CA GLU A 605 26.44 6.11 9.73
C GLU A 605 26.06 5.81 8.27
N VAL A 606 27.04 5.48 7.41
CA VAL A 606 26.79 5.06 6.03
C VAL A 606 26.03 3.73 5.98
N GLY A 607 26.42 2.76 6.82
CA GLY A 607 25.74 1.47 6.95
C GLY A 607 24.28 1.58 7.38
N GLN A 608 23.95 2.54 8.25
CA GLN A 608 22.59 2.84 8.70
C GLN A 608 21.74 3.52 7.61
N GLN A 609 22.35 4.31 6.73
CA GLN A 609 21.65 4.96 5.61
C GLN A 609 21.34 3.99 4.45
N TYR A 610 22.12 2.92 4.31
CA TYR A 610 22.01 1.99 3.20
C TYR A 610 20.63 1.30 3.10
N PRO A 611 20.07 0.67 4.16
CA PRO A 611 18.76 0.01 4.08
C PRO A 611 17.64 0.97 3.64
N THR A 612 17.68 2.20 4.14
CA THR A 612 16.72 3.27 3.79
C THR A 612 16.74 3.56 2.29
N LEU A 613 17.93 3.75 1.74
CA LEU A 613 18.06 4.08 0.33
C LEU A 613 17.79 2.88 -0.56
N ARG A 614 18.21 1.69 -0.14
CA ARG A 614 17.84 0.43 -0.81
C ARG A 614 16.32 0.32 -0.92
N ASN A 615 15.57 0.53 0.15
CA ASN A 615 14.11 0.41 0.14
C ASN A 615 13.46 1.46 -0.79
N ARG A 616 13.99 2.68 -0.84
CA ARG A 616 13.54 3.70 -1.81
C ARG A 616 13.84 3.33 -3.25
N VAL A 617 15.02 2.75 -3.51
CA VAL A 617 15.39 2.24 -4.85
C VAL A 617 14.43 1.14 -5.25
N VAL A 618 14.20 0.13 -4.41
CA VAL A 618 13.24 -0.95 -4.69
C VAL A 618 11.85 -0.38 -5.00
N ARG A 619 11.38 0.58 -4.20
CA ARG A 619 10.08 1.23 -4.40
C ARG A 619 9.98 2.04 -5.70
N ILE A 620 11.07 2.60 -6.21
CA ILE A 620 11.10 3.31 -7.49
C ILE A 620 11.28 2.35 -8.67
N LEU A 621 12.02 1.26 -8.48
CA LEU A 621 12.20 0.23 -9.49
C LEU A 621 10.95 -0.60 -9.70
N GLU A 622 10.09 -0.75 -8.70
CA GLU A 622 8.84 -1.51 -8.80
C GLU A 622 7.94 -1.03 -9.97
N PRO A 623 7.56 0.26 -10.11
CA PRO A 623 6.83 0.75 -11.27
C PRO A 623 7.62 0.62 -12.58
N LEU A 624 8.94 0.73 -12.53
CA LEU A 624 9.79 0.64 -13.74
C LEU A 624 9.90 -0.79 -14.26
N GLY A 625 9.88 -1.77 -13.35
CA GLY A 625 9.95 -3.21 -13.64
C GLY A 625 8.58 -3.88 -13.81
N ALA A 626 7.49 -3.23 -13.43
CA ALA A 626 6.14 -3.69 -13.74
C ALA A 626 6.01 -3.88 -15.27
N PRO A 627 5.38 -4.96 -15.75
CA PRO A 627 5.28 -5.23 -17.19
C PRO A 627 4.54 -4.09 -17.90
N ASP A 628 4.94 -3.80 -19.15
CA ASP A 628 4.12 -2.96 -20.03
C ASP A 628 2.81 -3.70 -20.30
N GLU A 629 1.67 -2.98 -20.33
CA GLU A 629 0.32 -3.56 -20.58
C GLU A 629 0.24 -4.42 -21.86
N VAL A 630 1.21 -4.28 -22.79
CA VAL A 630 1.25 -5.07 -24.03
C VAL A 630 2.34 -6.13 -24.07
N GLU A 631 3.38 -6.03 -23.25
CA GLU A 631 4.35 -7.12 -23.11
C GLU A 631 3.79 -8.27 -22.25
N GLU A 632 2.95 -7.91 -21.27
CA GLU A 632 2.23 -8.87 -20.42
C GLU A 632 1.37 -9.84 -21.24
N GLU A 633 0.81 -9.38 -22.36
CA GLU A 633 -0.16 -10.14 -23.13
C GLU A 633 0.42 -10.73 -24.43
N SER A 634 1.53 -10.20 -24.94
CA SER A 634 2.29 -10.82 -26.04
C SER A 634 3.00 -12.12 -25.63
N SER A 635 3.26 -12.32 -24.33
CA SER A 635 3.87 -13.55 -23.80
C SER A 635 2.83 -14.63 -23.48
N ALA A 636 1.63 -14.24 -23.05
CA ALA A 636 0.50 -15.15 -22.83
C ALA A 636 -0.16 -15.65 -24.12
N SER A 637 -0.10 -14.87 -25.21
CA SER A 637 -0.67 -15.23 -26.51
C SER A 637 0.24 -16.06 -27.42
N ALA A 638 1.48 -16.36 -27.00
CA ALA A 638 2.44 -17.12 -27.81
C ALA A 638 2.06 -18.61 -27.99
N ASP A 639 1.17 -19.15 -27.16
CA ASP A 639 0.72 -20.57 -27.23
C ASP A 639 -0.64 -20.77 -27.92
N ALA A 640 -1.31 -19.71 -28.38
CA ALA A 640 -2.56 -19.81 -29.13
C ALA A 640 -2.33 -19.45 -30.61
N GLY A 641 -2.00 -20.47 -31.40
CA GLY A 641 -2.25 -20.57 -32.84
C GLY A 641 -2.04 -19.31 -33.68
N ALA A 642 -0.84 -19.16 -34.24
CA ALA A 642 -0.60 -18.28 -35.37
C ALA A 642 -1.36 -18.78 -36.62
N GLU A 643 -2.60 -18.34 -36.79
CA GLU A 643 -3.26 -18.31 -38.10
C GLU A 643 -3.49 -16.87 -38.55
N SER A 644 -3.20 -16.67 -39.84
CA SER A 644 -2.99 -15.41 -40.51
C SER A 644 -4.16 -14.42 -40.40
N ALA A 645 -3.85 -13.15 -40.14
CA ALA A 645 -4.66 -12.03 -40.61
C ALA A 645 -3.77 -11.12 -41.46
N GLY A 646 -3.82 -11.34 -42.77
CA GLY A 646 -3.22 -10.47 -43.76
C GLY A 646 -3.77 -9.05 -43.63
N ALA A 647 -2.88 -8.09 -43.86
CA ALA A 647 -3.20 -6.68 -43.96
C ALA A 647 -4.19 -6.43 -45.12
N GLN A 648 -5.49 -6.45 -44.82
CA GLN A 648 -6.49 -5.83 -45.66
C GLN A 648 -6.57 -4.36 -45.29
N ALA A 649 -5.99 -3.52 -46.15
CA ALA A 649 -6.31 -2.11 -46.20
C ALA A 649 -7.82 -1.96 -46.52
N ALA A 650 -8.60 -1.34 -45.64
CA ALA A 650 -10.01 -1.09 -45.88
C ALA A 650 -10.48 0.23 -45.25
N LYS A 651 -10.95 1.11 -46.16
CA LYS A 651 -12.08 2.06 -46.09
C LYS A 651 -12.25 3.03 -44.91
N GLU A 652 -12.74 4.21 -45.27
CA GLU A 652 -13.21 5.33 -44.44
C GLU A 652 -13.98 4.91 -43.16
N PRO A 653 -13.90 5.68 -42.07
CA PRO A 653 -14.04 5.18 -40.69
C PRO A 653 -15.47 4.71 -40.39
N SER A 654 -15.68 3.39 -40.35
CA SER A 654 -16.84 2.80 -39.69
C SER A 654 -16.64 2.80 -38.17
N GLY A 655 -17.73 2.92 -37.40
CA GLY A 655 -17.71 2.68 -35.95
C GLY A 655 -17.11 1.31 -35.58
N VAL A 656 -16.95 1.05 -34.29
CA VAL A 656 -16.50 -0.25 -33.78
C VAL A 656 -17.69 -1.17 -33.51
N SER A 657 -17.56 -2.45 -33.83
CA SER A 657 -18.46 -3.47 -33.29
C SER A 657 -17.96 -3.91 -31.91
N ILE A 658 -18.86 -4.08 -30.95
CA ILE A 658 -18.53 -4.53 -29.58
C ILE A 658 -19.38 -5.74 -29.27
N GLU A 659 -18.77 -6.81 -28.79
CA GLU A 659 -19.46 -8.04 -28.40
C GLU A 659 -18.90 -8.56 -27.08
N LEU A 660 -19.74 -8.56 -26.04
CA LEU A 660 -19.48 -9.19 -24.75
C LEU A 660 -20.25 -10.51 -24.72
N ARG A 661 -19.54 -11.61 -24.46
CA ARG A 661 -20.12 -12.96 -24.34
C ARG A 661 -19.85 -13.51 -22.95
N GLN A 662 -20.91 -13.65 -22.16
CA GLN A 662 -20.89 -14.17 -20.78
C GLN A 662 -19.77 -13.55 -19.93
N VAL A 663 -19.60 -12.24 -20.04
CA VAL A 663 -18.47 -11.56 -19.38
C VAL A 663 -18.76 -11.38 -17.89
N THR A 664 -17.88 -11.92 -17.06
CA THR A 664 -17.88 -11.74 -15.61
C THR A 664 -16.65 -10.95 -15.20
N VAL A 665 -16.82 -9.94 -14.35
CA VAL A 665 -15.75 -9.10 -13.80
C VAL A 665 -15.73 -9.20 -12.30
N GLN A 666 -14.57 -9.53 -11.76
CA GLN A 666 -14.31 -9.53 -10.32
C GLN A 666 -13.34 -8.40 -9.96
N ALA A 667 -13.56 -7.75 -8.83
CA ALA A 667 -12.53 -6.92 -8.21
C ALA A 667 -12.60 -7.03 -6.68
N GLY A 668 -11.44 -7.17 -6.04
CA GLY A 668 -11.35 -7.33 -4.59
C GLY A 668 -12.08 -8.56 -4.07
N GLY A 669 -12.11 -9.65 -4.85
CA GLY A 669 -12.82 -10.89 -4.51
C GLY A 669 -14.33 -10.90 -4.78
N HIS A 670 -14.93 -9.77 -5.17
CA HIS A 670 -16.37 -9.69 -5.43
C HIS A 670 -16.68 -9.52 -6.92
N ALA A 671 -17.73 -10.20 -7.40
CA ALA A 671 -18.23 -10.03 -8.76
C ALA A 671 -18.95 -8.67 -8.91
N ILE A 672 -18.38 -7.78 -9.72
CA ILE A 672 -18.96 -6.47 -10.06
C ILE A 672 -19.91 -6.57 -11.25
N LEU A 673 -19.54 -7.40 -12.23
CA LEU A 673 -20.37 -7.74 -13.39
C LEU A 673 -20.48 -9.25 -13.48
N GLN A 674 -21.66 -9.75 -13.81
CA GLN A 674 -21.97 -11.17 -13.88
C GLN A 674 -22.65 -11.48 -15.21
N ASP A 675 -22.09 -12.44 -15.95
CA ASP A 675 -22.67 -13.02 -17.17
C ASP A 675 -23.22 -11.97 -18.15
N ILE A 676 -22.42 -10.94 -18.43
CA ILE A 676 -22.81 -9.85 -19.33
C ILE A 676 -22.76 -10.33 -20.79
N ASP A 677 -23.94 -10.35 -21.42
CA ASP A 677 -24.10 -10.51 -22.85
C ASP A 677 -24.58 -9.20 -23.49
N LEU A 678 -23.75 -8.60 -24.37
CA LEU A 678 -24.08 -7.35 -25.05
C LEU A 678 -23.43 -7.29 -26.42
N ALA A 679 -24.22 -7.05 -27.46
CA ALA A 679 -23.73 -6.82 -28.82
C ALA A 679 -24.13 -5.43 -29.32
N LEU A 680 -23.15 -4.61 -29.70
CA LEU A 680 -23.32 -3.28 -30.31
C LEU A 680 -22.79 -3.28 -31.74
N GLN A 681 -23.60 -2.78 -32.66
CA GLN A 681 -23.24 -2.68 -34.07
C GLN A 681 -22.40 -1.42 -34.35
N PRO A 682 -21.54 -1.43 -35.39
CA PRO A 682 -20.81 -0.24 -35.82
C PRO A 682 -21.74 0.95 -36.09
N GLY A 683 -21.46 2.10 -35.47
CA GLY A 683 -22.26 3.33 -35.64
C GLY A 683 -23.52 3.38 -34.77
N GLU A 684 -23.77 2.39 -33.91
CA GLU A 684 -24.93 2.36 -33.04
C GLU A 684 -24.78 3.33 -31.86
N HIS A 685 -25.85 4.07 -31.54
CA HIS A 685 -25.90 4.99 -30.40
C HIS A 685 -26.80 4.41 -29.30
N VAL A 686 -26.19 4.02 -28.18
CA VAL A 686 -26.86 3.34 -27.06
C VAL A 686 -26.73 4.14 -25.77
N ALA A 687 -27.81 4.19 -24.98
CA ALA A 687 -27.77 4.72 -23.62
C ALA A 687 -27.77 3.61 -22.57
N ILE A 688 -27.01 3.79 -21.51
CA ILE A 688 -26.91 2.85 -20.38
C ILE A 688 -27.44 3.55 -19.12
N VAL A 689 -28.41 2.93 -18.45
CA VAL A 689 -29.06 3.46 -17.24
C VAL A 689 -29.17 2.39 -16.16
N GLY A 690 -29.34 2.84 -14.92
CA GLY A 690 -29.44 1.97 -13.76
C GLY A 690 -29.12 2.72 -12.48
N PRO A 691 -29.45 2.16 -11.31
CA PRO A 691 -29.16 2.80 -10.02
C PRO A 691 -27.66 3.05 -9.82
N SER A 692 -27.32 3.94 -8.89
CA SER A 692 -25.91 4.14 -8.50
C SER A 692 -25.34 2.83 -7.96
N GLY A 693 -24.09 2.51 -8.30
CA GLY A 693 -23.46 1.23 -7.92
C GLY A 693 -23.89 0.00 -8.75
N ALA A 694 -24.74 0.16 -9.77
CA ALA A 694 -25.20 -0.98 -10.59
C ALA A 694 -24.14 -1.66 -11.48
N GLY A 695 -22.92 -1.11 -11.59
CA GLY A 695 -21.86 -1.64 -12.48
C GLY A 695 -21.69 -0.91 -13.83
N LYS A 696 -22.40 0.21 -14.08
CA LYS A 696 -22.34 0.96 -15.36
C LYS A 696 -20.94 1.44 -15.74
N SER A 697 -20.24 2.10 -14.81
CA SER A 697 -18.87 2.58 -15.06
C SER A 697 -17.88 1.42 -15.17
N SER A 698 -18.15 0.28 -14.51
CA SER A 698 -17.33 -0.94 -14.65
C SER A 698 -17.49 -1.59 -16.02
N LEU A 699 -18.70 -1.55 -16.59
CA LEU A 699 -18.96 -2.00 -17.96
C LEU A 699 -18.20 -1.15 -18.99
N VAL A 700 -18.19 0.16 -18.83
CA VAL A 700 -17.33 1.05 -19.64
C VAL A 700 -15.84 0.82 -19.34
N GLY A 701 -15.50 0.53 -18.09
CA GLY A 701 -14.16 0.17 -17.66
C GLY A 701 -13.59 -1.04 -18.39
N LEU A 702 -14.41 -2.01 -18.81
CA LEU A 702 -13.96 -3.11 -19.67
C LEU A 702 -13.47 -2.61 -21.03
N LEU A 703 -14.22 -1.71 -21.67
CA LEU A 703 -13.87 -1.15 -22.99
C LEU A 703 -12.65 -0.23 -22.93
N LEU A 704 -12.45 0.42 -21.78
CA LEU A 704 -11.28 1.26 -21.51
C LEU A 704 -10.09 0.45 -20.97
N GLY A 705 -10.24 -0.84 -20.68
CA GLY A 705 -9.18 -1.72 -20.17
C GLY A 705 -8.86 -1.56 -18.68
N TRP A 706 -9.75 -0.94 -17.90
CA TRP A 706 -9.63 -0.83 -16.44
C TRP A 706 -9.91 -2.15 -15.72
N HIS A 707 -10.78 -2.96 -16.32
CA HIS A 707 -11.12 -4.30 -15.87
C HIS A 707 -10.77 -5.31 -16.95
N LYS A 708 -10.32 -6.50 -16.53
CA LYS A 708 -10.22 -7.67 -17.39
C LYS A 708 -11.39 -8.61 -17.10
N PRO A 709 -11.93 -9.31 -18.11
CA PRO A 709 -12.91 -10.36 -17.87
C PRO A 709 -12.27 -11.48 -17.04
N ALA A 710 -12.86 -11.81 -15.89
CA ALA A 710 -12.51 -12.99 -15.10
C ALA A 710 -13.11 -14.28 -15.72
N GLY A 711 -14.23 -14.13 -16.44
CA GLY A 711 -14.83 -15.16 -17.28
C GLY A 711 -15.45 -14.53 -18.53
N GLY A 712 -15.67 -15.34 -19.57
CA GLY A 712 -16.19 -14.88 -20.86
C GLY A 712 -15.16 -14.15 -21.72
N VAL A 713 -15.63 -13.48 -22.78
CA VAL A 713 -14.75 -12.73 -23.71
C VAL A 713 -15.36 -11.40 -24.13
N CYS A 714 -14.51 -10.36 -24.18
CA CYS A 714 -14.82 -9.05 -24.74
C CYS A 714 -14.14 -8.92 -26.11
N LEU A 715 -14.94 -8.79 -27.17
CA LEU A 715 -14.49 -8.67 -28.55
C LEU A 715 -14.79 -7.26 -29.08
N VAL A 716 -13.83 -6.67 -29.78
CA VAL A 716 -14.00 -5.44 -30.55
C VAL A 716 -13.56 -5.69 -31.98
N ASP A 717 -14.43 -5.39 -32.95
CA ASP A 717 -14.19 -5.71 -34.37
C ASP A 717 -13.87 -7.21 -34.60
N GLY A 718 -14.49 -8.07 -33.80
CA GLY A 718 -14.32 -9.53 -33.85
C GLY A 718 -13.02 -10.06 -33.23
N GLN A 719 -12.18 -9.20 -32.65
CA GLN A 719 -10.92 -9.59 -31.99
C GLN A 719 -11.00 -9.37 -30.48
N PRO A 720 -10.38 -10.23 -29.65
CA PRO A 720 -10.29 -10.01 -28.21
C PRO A 720 -9.68 -8.66 -27.86
N LEU A 721 -10.30 -7.92 -26.94
CA LEU A 721 -9.86 -6.60 -26.52
C LEU A 721 -8.69 -6.71 -25.52
N GLN A 722 -7.49 -6.90 -26.05
CA GLN A 722 -6.26 -7.09 -25.29
C GLN A 722 -5.09 -6.42 -26.02
N GLY A 723 -4.01 -6.12 -25.30
CA GLY A 723 -2.71 -5.77 -25.82
C GLY A 723 -2.71 -4.53 -26.71
N GLU A 724 -2.09 -4.65 -27.90
CA GLU A 724 -2.06 -3.55 -28.87
C GLU A 724 -3.46 -3.20 -29.39
N HIS A 725 -4.40 -4.15 -29.43
CA HIS A 725 -5.78 -3.89 -29.88
C HIS A 725 -6.48 -2.92 -28.92
N LEU A 726 -6.33 -3.12 -27.60
CA LEU A 726 -6.84 -2.20 -26.58
C LEU A 726 -6.19 -0.81 -26.70
N ARG A 727 -4.87 -0.73 -26.90
CA ARG A 727 -4.19 0.55 -27.12
C ARG A 727 -4.68 1.27 -28.38
N GLN A 728 -4.91 0.52 -29.46
CA GLN A 728 -5.47 1.06 -30.69
C GLN A 728 -6.89 1.60 -30.46
N LEU A 729 -7.75 0.84 -29.76
CA LEU A 729 -9.09 1.30 -29.41
C LEU A 729 -9.06 2.59 -28.58
N ARG A 730 -8.22 2.69 -27.55
CA ARG A 730 -8.06 3.92 -26.74
C ARG A 730 -7.65 5.13 -27.57
N ARG A 731 -6.78 4.94 -28.57
CA ARG A 731 -6.39 6.01 -29.52
C ARG A 731 -7.56 6.46 -30.40
N GLN A 732 -8.45 5.53 -30.74
CA GLN A 732 -9.67 5.74 -31.54
C GLN A 732 -10.91 6.08 -30.68
N THR A 733 -10.77 6.22 -29.36
CA THR A 733 -11.87 6.49 -28.45
C THR A 733 -11.90 7.94 -28.00
N ALA A 734 -13.07 8.57 -28.10
CA ALA A 734 -13.37 9.85 -27.48
C ALA A 734 -14.12 9.59 -26.16
N TRP A 735 -13.61 10.09 -25.04
CA TRP A 735 -14.17 9.83 -23.72
C TRP A 735 -14.36 11.12 -22.93
N VAL A 736 -15.54 11.28 -22.31
CA VAL A 736 -15.78 12.27 -21.24
C VAL A 736 -15.88 11.52 -19.93
N ASP A 737 -14.90 11.73 -19.06
CA ASP A 737 -14.86 11.21 -17.69
C ASP A 737 -16.00 11.83 -16.82
N PRO A 738 -16.52 11.19 -15.79
CA PRO A 738 -17.44 11.83 -14.85
C PRO A 738 -16.80 12.99 -14.06
N ALA A 739 -15.51 12.91 -13.71
CA ALA A 739 -14.82 13.88 -12.87
C ALA A 739 -14.18 15.03 -13.67
N VAL A 740 -14.46 16.29 -13.30
CA VAL A 740 -13.89 17.45 -14.01
C VAL A 740 -12.41 17.62 -13.66
N GLN A 741 -11.52 17.03 -14.46
CA GLN A 741 -10.07 17.21 -14.35
C GLN A 741 -9.54 18.18 -15.42
N LEU A 742 -9.25 19.40 -14.97
CA LEU A 742 -8.60 20.45 -15.75
C LEU A 742 -7.18 20.65 -15.26
N TRP A 743 -6.25 20.76 -16.21
CA TRP A 743 -4.85 21.02 -15.92
C TRP A 743 -4.69 22.49 -15.54
N ASN A 744 -3.79 22.78 -14.59
CA ASN A 744 -3.37 24.15 -14.28
C ASN A 744 -2.50 24.70 -15.42
N ARG A 745 -3.17 25.03 -16.52
CA ARG A 745 -2.67 25.41 -17.84
C ARG A 745 -3.68 26.34 -18.50
N SER A 746 -3.33 26.91 -19.65
CA SER A 746 -4.28 27.78 -20.35
C SER A 746 -5.53 27.03 -20.80
N LEU A 747 -6.64 27.75 -21.03
CA LEU A 747 -7.84 27.17 -21.64
C LEU A 747 -7.51 26.49 -22.97
N LEU A 748 -6.67 27.13 -23.79
CA LEU A 748 -6.20 26.58 -25.06
C LEU A 748 -5.47 25.23 -24.89
N GLU A 749 -4.52 25.16 -23.96
CA GLU A 749 -3.76 23.93 -23.70
C GLU A 749 -4.67 22.80 -23.18
N ASN A 750 -5.65 23.15 -22.33
CA ASN A 750 -6.65 22.20 -21.84
C ASN A 750 -7.54 21.62 -22.96
N LEU A 751 -7.79 22.39 -24.03
CA LEU A 751 -8.57 21.95 -25.19
C LEU A 751 -7.73 21.15 -26.20
N THR A 752 -6.40 21.25 -26.18
CA THR A 752 -5.55 20.78 -27.29
C THR A 752 -4.55 19.68 -26.92
N TYR A 753 -4.28 19.39 -25.65
CA TYR A 753 -3.18 18.47 -25.25
C TYR A 753 -3.26 17.02 -25.78
N GLY A 754 -4.42 16.59 -26.31
CA GLY A 754 -4.63 15.28 -26.92
C GLY A 754 -4.90 15.30 -28.42
N SER A 755 -4.83 16.47 -29.07
CA SER A 755 -5.10 16.64 -30.49
C SER A 755 -3.80 16.74 -31.30
N THR A 756 -3.72 16.01 -32.41
CA THR A 756 -2.65 16.11 -33.41
C THR A 756 -3.01 17.08 -34.54
N ALA A 757 -4.19 17.72 -34.48
CA ALA A 757 -4.70 18.59 -35.53
C ALA A 757 -4.04 19.98 -35.52
N ASN A 758 -4.14 20.68 -36.65
CA ASN A 758 -3.69 22.06 -36.79
C ASN A 758 -4.40 22.96 -35.75
N LEU A 759 -3.61 23.62 -34.90
CA LEU A 759 -4.07 24.35 -33.71
C LEU A 759 -5.18 25.36 -34.03
N ASN A 760 -5.12 26.08 -35.16
CA ASN A 760 -6.08 27.16 -35.44
C ASN A 760 -7.48 26.66 -35.84
N ALA A 761 -7.57 25.60 -36.64
CA ALA A 761 -8.87 25.04 -37.06
C ALA A 761 -9.55 24.26 -35.92
N ALA A 762 -8.75 23.55 -35.11
CA ALA A 762 -9.24 22.83 -33.93
C ALA A 762 -9.80 23.78 -32.85
N GLN A 763 -9.21 24.98 -32.70
CA GLN A 763 -9.66 25.98 -31.73
C GLN A 763 -11.10 26.44 -31.95
N SER A 764 -11.42 26.98 -33.14
CA SER A 764 -12.75 27.53 -33.42
C SER A 764 -13.83 26.46 -33.32
N PHE A 765 -13.54 25.25 -33.80
CA PHE A 765 -14.46 24.12 -33.72
C PHE A 765 -14.75 23.72 -32.26
N ALA A 766 -13.73 23.61 -31.40
CA ALA A 766 -13.92 23.25 -29.99
C ALA A 766 -14.81 24.25 -29.25
N LEU A 767 -14.59 25.54 -29.50
CA LEU A 767 -15.32 26.63 -28.84
C LEU A 767 -16.79 26.62 -29.23
N GLU A 768 -17.08 26.44 -30.52
CA GLU A 768 -18.45 26.33 -31.00
C GLU A 768 -19.09 25.03 -30.51
N ALA A 769 -18.41 23.90 -30.71
CA ALA A 769 -18.92 22.57 -30.41
C ALA A 769 -19.31 22.40 -28.94
N ALA A 770 -18.52 22.94 -28.04
CA ALA A 770 -18.77 22.87 -26.61
C ALA A 770 -19.45 24.10 -26.00
N ASP A 771 -19.85 25.07 -26.83
CA ASP A 771 -20.50 26.31 -26.40
C ASP A 771 -19.63 27.04 -25.36
N LEU A 772 -18.40 27.45 -25.71
CA LEU A 772 -17.43 28.05 -24.77
C LEU A 772 -17.15 29.54 -25.01
N TYR A 773 -17.84 30.18 -25.96
CA TYR A 773 -17.60 31.59 -26.29
C TYR A 773 -17.84 32.53 -25.11
N ASP A 774 -18.91 32.30 -24.34
CA ASP A 774 -19.23 33.04 -23.11
C ASP A 774 -18.12 32.92 -22.06
N VAL A 775 -17.51 31.74 -21.94
CA VAL A 775 -16.39 31.50 -21.04
C VAL A 775 -15.15 32.26 -21.50
N VAL A 776 -14.85 32.23 -22.79
CA VAL A 776 -13.70 32.96 -23.36
C VAL A 776 -13.85 34.47 -23.19
N GLU A 777 -15.05 35.02 -23.41
CA GLU A 777 -15.33 36.45 -23.23
C GLU A 777 -15.22 36.90 -21.76
N ARG A 778 -15.60 36.03 -20.82
CA ARG A 778 -15.52 36.31 -19.38
C ARG A 778 -14.09 36.28 -18.83
N LEU A 779 -13.20 35.46 -19.43
CA LEU A 779 -11.83 35.28 -18.95
C LEU A 779 -10.92 36.43 -19.39
N GLU A 780 -10.13 36.99 -18.46
CA GLU A 780 -9.31 38.19 -18.69
C GLU A 780 -8.36 38.09 -19.90
N ASN A 781 -7.73 36.93 -20.11
CA ASN A 781 -6.82 36.67 -21.23
C ASN A 781 -7.41 35.68 -22.25
N GLY A 782 -8.74 35.52 -22.26
CA GLY A 782 -9.47 34.58 -23.10
C GLY A 782 -8.85 33.18 -23.07
N LEU A 783 -8.50 32.66 -24.25
CA LEU A 783 -7.88 31.33 -24.44
C LEU A 783 -6.55 31.12 -23.72
N GLN A 784 -5.78 32.18 -23.46
CA GLN A 784 -4.48 32.10 -22.79
C GLN A 784 -4.58 32.13 -21.26
N THR A 785 -5.79 32.34 -20.72
CA THR A 785 -6.02 32.38 -19.27
C THR A 785 -5.71 31.03 -18.64
N GLN A 786 -4.81 31.00 -17.66
CA GLN A 786 -4.54 29.82 -16.85
C GLN A 786 -5.77 29.52 -15.98
N LEU A 787 -6.33 28.32 -16.07
CA LEU A 787 -7.58 27.99 -15.38
C LEU A 787 -7.43 27.79 -13.86
N GLY A 788 -6.20 27.77 -13.34
CA GLY A 788 -5.89 27.52 -11.94
C GLY A 788 -5.89 26.03 -11.58
N GLU A 789 -5.54 25.71 -10.34
CA GLU A 789 -5.57 24.35 -9.81
C GLU A 789 -7.00 23.78 -9.87
N GLY A 790 -7.17 22.60 -10.48
CA GLY A 790 -8.47 21.97 -10.69
C GLY A 790 -9.45 22.76 -11.56
N GLY A 791 -9.02 23.85 -12.20
CA GLY A 791 -9.91 24.73 -12.96
C GLY A 791 -10.65 25.78 -12.11
N GLY A 792 -10.06 26.27 -11.01
CA GLY A 792 -10.70 27.25 -10.10
C GLY A 792 -11.25 28.54 -10.71
N LEU A 793 -10.91 28.90 -11.97
CA LEU A 793 -11.48 30.07 -12.68
C LEU A 793 -12.72 29.76 -13.53
N VAL A 794 -13.15 28.50 -13.58
CA VAL A 794 -14.38 28.07 -14.27
C VAL A 794 -15.33 27.39 -13.28
N SER A 795 -16.62 27.63 -13.44
CA SER A 795 -17.67 26.91 -12.72
C SER A 795 -17.69 25.43 -13.11
N GLY A 796 -18.36 24.58 -12.31
CA GLY A 796 -18.45 23.15 -12.61
C GLY A 796 -19.04 22.83 -13.99
N GLY A 797 -20.09 23.55 -14.40
CA GLY A 797 -20.70 23.41 -15.73
C GLY A 797 -19.81 23.92 -16.86
N GLU A 798 -19.12 25.05 -16.67
CA GLU A 798 -18.11 25.53 -17.62
C GLU A 798 -16.96 24.51 -17.75
N GLY A 799 -16.47 23.95 -16.65
CA GLY A 799 -15.42 22.94 -16.66
C GLY A 799 -15.82 21.66 -17.41
N GLN A 800 -17.09 21.26 -17.36
CA GLN A 800 -17.61 20.17 -18.19
C GLN A 800 -17.62 20.51 -19.67
N ARG A 801 -18.06 21.72 -20.03
CA ARG A 801 -17.98 22.20 -21.42
C ARG A 801 -16.54 22.22 -21.92
N VAL A 802 -15.56 22.63 -21.10
CA VAL A 802 -14.13 22.57 -21.48
C VAL A 802 -13.69 21.13 -21.80
N ARG A 803 -14.14 20.14 -21.02
CA ARG A 803 -13.82 18.73 -21.24
C ARG A 803 -14.52 18.15 -22.47
N LEU A 804 -15.76 18.57 -22.71
CA LEU A 804 -16.46 18.27 -23.95
C LEU A 804 -15.68 18.84 -25.15
N GLY A 805 -15.25 20.10 -25.08
CA GLY A 805 -14.45 20.73 -26.14
C GLY A 805 -13.14 19.98 -26.41
N ARG A 806 -12.44 19.54 -25.36
CA ARG A 806 -11.26 18.68 -25.45
C ARG A 806 -11.57 17.37 -26.18
N MET A 807 -12.68 16.73 -25.87
CA MET A 807 -13.12 15.50 -26.53
C MET A 807 -13.46 15.76 -28.01
N MET A 808 -14.21 16.83 -28.31
CA MET A 808 -14.61 17.21 -29.68
C MET A 808 -13.42 17.49 -30.60
N ASN A 809 -12.26 17.83 -30.03
CA ASN A 809 -11.02 18.04 -30.79
C ASN A 809 -10.28 16.77 -31.22
N ARG A 810 -10.77 15.57 -30.84
CA ARG A 810 -10.18 14.31 -31.29
C ARG A 810 -10.63 13.98 -32.71
N SER A 811 -9.69 13.54 -33.54
CA SER A 811 -9.93 13.06 -34.90
C SER A 811 -9.72 11.55 -34.98
N GLY A 812 -10.27 10.89 -36.02
CA GLY A 812 -10.15 9.43 -36.19
C GLY A 812 -10.88 8.61 -35.12
N VAL A 813 -11.92 9.18 -34.52
CA VAL A 813 -12.72 8.56 -33.46
C VAL A 813 -13.69 7.54 -34.05
N ARG A 814 -13.67 6.31 -33.53
CA ARG A 814 -14.59 5.21 -33.91
C ARG A 814 -15.49 4.77 -32.76
N LEU A 815 -15.11 5.09 -31.52
CA LEU A 815 -15.88 4.84 -30.30
C LEU A 815 -16.01 6.13 -29.49
N VAL A 816 -17.22 6.46 -29.05
CA VAL A 816 -17.50 7.61 -28.17
C VAL A 816 -18.12 7.10 -26.88
N ILE A 817 -17.55 7.49 -25.74
CA ILE A 817 -18.05 7.15 -24.41
C ILE A 817 -18.35 8.44 -23.66
N LEU A 818 -19.61 8.64 -23.32
CA LEU A 818 -20.08 9.77 -22.53
C LEU A 818 -20.50 9.26 -21.15
N ASP A 819 -19.69 9.47 -20.12
CA ASP A 819 -20.02 9.05 -18.75
C ASP A 819 -20.39 10.28 -17.90
N GLU A 820 -21.69 10.46 -17.67
CA GLU A 820 -22.29 11.63 -17.02
C GLU A 820 -21.76 12.99 -17.54
N PRO A 821 -21.69 13.20 -18.87
CA PRO A 821 -20.90 14.28 -19.49
C PRO A 821 -21.35 15.71 -19.14
N PHE A 822 -22.57 15.88 -18.62
CA PHE A 822 -23.22 17.19 -18.49
C PHE A 822 -23.78 17.50 -17.09
N ARG A 823 -23.27 16.83 -16.05
CA ARG A 823 -23.75 16.97 -14.67
C ARG A 823 -23.69 18.42 -14.14
N GLY A 824 -24.81 19.01 -13.76
CA GLY A 824 -24.82 20.39 -13.25
C GLY A 824 -24.94 21.46 -14.36
N LEU A 825 -25.14 21.05 -15.62
CA LEU A 825 -25.72 21.91 -16.65
C LEU A 825 -27.26 21.89 -16.59
N ASP A 826 -27.89 22.95 -17.07
CA ASP A 826 -29.34 23.01 -17.23
C ASP A 826 -29.83 22.00 -18.30
N ARG A 827 -31.09 21.56 -18.19
CA ARG A 827 -31.64 20.50 -19.04
C ARG A 827 -31.69 20.88 -20.53
N ALA A 828 -31.90 22.16 -20.86
CA ALA A 828 -31.97 22.63 -22.24
C ALA A 828 -30.59 22.58 -22.92
N LYS A 829 -29.56 23.00 -22.19
CA LYS A 829 -28.16 22.93 -22.60
C LYS A 829 -27.70 21.49 -22.76
N ARG A 830 -28.03 20.60 -21.80
CA ARG A 830 -27.76 19.16 -21.89
C ARG A 830 -28.29 18.53 -23.17
N ARG A 831 -29.59 18.75 -23.46
CA ARG A 831 -30.23 18.26 -24.69
C ARG A 831 -29.55 18.79 -25.95
N THR A 832 -29.21 20.08 -25.96
CA THR A 832 -28.57 20.74 -27.11
C THR A 832 -27.17 20.18 -27.37
N LEU A 833 -26.34 20.08 -26.33
CA LEU A 833 -24.99 19.54 -26.43
C LEU A 833 -24.99 18.05 -26.80
N LEU A 834 -25.87 17.25 -26.19
CA LEU A 834 -26.00 15.82 -26.51
C LEU A 834 -26.40 15.61 -27.98
N ALA A 835 -27.37 16.38 -28.48
CA ALA A 835 -27.79 16.31 -29.88
C ALA A 835 -26.64 16.69 -30.84
N ARG A 836 -25.84 17.69 -30.47
CA ARG A 836 -24.67 18.13 -31.24
C ARG A 836 -23.58 17.06 -31.27
N VAL A 837 -23.25 16.47 -30.12
CA VAL A 837 -22.28 15.37 -29.98
C VAL A 837 -22.68 14.17 -30.84
N ARG A 838 -23.94 13.72 -30.73
CA ARG A 838 -24.45 12.60 -31.53
C ARG A 838 -24.43 12.89 -33.03
N ARG A 839 -24.73 14.12 -33.44
CA ARG A 839 -24.67 14.50 -34.86
C ARG A 839 -23.24 14.49 -35.39
N HIS A 840 -22.29 14.98 -34.59
CA HIS A 840 -20.88 15.03 -34.99
C HIS A 840 -20.28 13.63 -35.20
N TRP A 841 -20.63 12.68 -34.32
CA TRP A 841 -20.13 11.30 -34.38
C TRP A 841 -21.18 10.29 -34.85
N GLN A 842 -22.07 10.68 -35.77
CA GLN A 842 -23.14 9.81 -36.25
C GLN A 842 -22.65 8.47 -36.85
N ALA A 843 -21.42 8.43 -37.38
CA ALA A 843 -20.83 7.21 -37.94
C ALA A 843 -20.05 6.36 -36.91
N ALA A 844 -19.77 6.91 -35.73
CA ALA A 844 -19.04 6.21 -34.67
C ALA A 844 -20.02 5.49 -33.73
N THR A 845 -19.55 4.42 -33.10
CA THR A 845 -20.34 3.74 -32.06
C THR A 845 -20.32 4.61 -30.80
N LEU A 846 -21.49 4.91 -30.22
CA LEU A 846 -21.61 5.84 -29.10
C LEU A 846 -22.33 5.19 -27.93
N ILE A 847 -21.69 5.23 -26.77
CA ILE A 847 -22.23 4.76 -25.49
C ILE A 847 -22.40 5.97 -24.57
N CYS A 848 -23.61 6.17 -24.06
CA CYS A 848 -23.92 7.25 -23.14
C CYS A 848 -24.43 6.69 -21.80
N ILE A 849 -23.65 6.85 -20.74
CA ILE A 849 -24.08 6.57 -19.36
C ILE A 849 -24.67 7.86 -18.79
N THR A 850 -25.89 7.77 -18.29
CA THR A 850 -26.56 8.90 -17.61
C THR A 850 -27.42 8.40 -16.45
N HIS A 851 -27.56 9.24 -15.41
CA HIS A 851 -28.55 9.06 -14.35
C HIS A 851 -29.87 9.76 -14.67
N ASP A 852 -29.92 10.62 -15.69
CA ASP A 852 -31.15 11.24 -16.20
C ASP A 852 -31.77 10.27 -17.21
N VAL A 853 -32.72 9.47 -16.73
CA VAL A 853 -33.43 8.47 -17.53
C VAL A 853 -34.21 9.18 -18.64
N GLY A 854 -34.67 10.41 -18.41
CA GLY A 854 -35.32 11.24 -19.42
C GLY A 854 -34.47 11.50 -20.67
N GLU A 855 -33.16 11.69 -20.53
CA GLU A 855 -32.23 11.89 -21.66
C GLU A 855 -32.15 10.69 -22.60
N THR A 856 -32.36 9.48 -22.07
CA THR A 856 -32.27 8.23 -22.86
C THR A 856 -33.38 8.09 -23.89
N GLN A 857 -34.48 8.82 -23.75
CA GLN A 857 -35.56 8.81 -24.73
C GLN A 857 -35.13 9.31 -26.12
N ALA A 858 -34.02 10.04 -26.20
CA ALA A 858 -33.43 10.47 -27.46
C ALA A 858 -32.68 9.34 -28.20
N PHE A 859 -32.40 8.21 -27.54
CA PHE A 859 -31.63 7.09 -28.08
C PHE A 859 -32.53 6.04 -28.74
N GLU A 860 -31.96 5.30 -29.68
CA GLU A 860 -32.67 4.24 -30.39
C GLU A 860 -32.72 2.95 -29.55
N ARG A 861 -31.75 2.76 -28.66
CA ARG A 861 -31.61 1.60 -27.77
C ARG A 861 -31.14 2.05 -26.39
N VAL A 862 -31.69 1.41 -25.37
CA VAL A 862 -31.35 1.60 -23.96
C VAL A 862 -31.06 0.24 -23.34
N VAL A 863 -29.97 0.18 -22.59
CA VAL A 863 -29.56 -0.96 -21.77
C VAL A 863 -29.73 -0.58 -20.31
N VAL A 864 -30.50 -1.37 -19.57
CA VAL A 864 -30.72 -1.19 -18.13
C VAL A 864 -29.82 -2.18 -17.39
N VAL A 865 -28.96 -1.64 -16.53
CA VAL A 865 -28.03 -2.42 -15.71
C VAL A 865 -28.46 -2.34 -14.26
N GLU A 866 -28.55 -3.49 -13.59
CA GLU A 866 -28.89 -3.60 -12.17
C GLU A 866 -28.16 -4.80 -11.56
N HIS A 867 -27.61 -4.64 -10.36
CA HIS A 867 -26.81 -5.66 -9.66
C HIS A 867 -25.73 -6.32 -10.54
N GLY A 868 -25.05 -5.53 -11.39
CA GLY A 868 -23.98 -6.06 -12.24
C GLY A 868 -24.46 -6.90 -13.42
N GLN A 869 -25.75 -6.90 -13.73
CA GLN A 869 -26.35 -7.66 -14.84
C GLN A 869 -27.15 -6.74 -15.77
N ILE A 870 -27.28 -7.13 -17.05
CA ILE A 870 -28.19 -6.45 -17.99
C ILE A 870 -29.59 -7.02 -17.79
N VAL A 871 -30.49 -6.22 -17.21
CA VAL A 871 -31.86 -6.65 -16.92
C VAL A 871 -32.83 -6.36 -18.07
N GLU A 872 -32.59 -5.30 -18.85
CA GLU A 872 -33.41 -4.94 -20.00
C GLU A 872 -32.57 -4.35 -21.13
N ASP A 873 -32.92 -4.70 -22.36
CA ASP A 873 -32.30 -4.17 -23.57
C ASP A 873 -33.37 -3.93 -24.65
N GLY A 874 -33.49 -2.69 -25.11
CA GLY A 874 -34.35 -2.37 -26.25
C GLY A 874 -34.61 -0.88 -26.42
N SER A 875 -35.47 -0.52 -27.37
CA SER A 875 -35.81 0.88 -27.62
C SER A 875 -36.66 1.47 -26.49
N PRO A 876 -36.47 2.77 -26.12
CA PRO A 876 -37.27 3.41 -25.08
C PRO A 876 -38.78 3.24 -25.29
N LYS A 877 -39.25 3.42 -26.53
CA LYS A 877 -40.66 3.28 -26.90
C LYS A 877 -41.20 1.86 -26.64
N ARG A 878 -40.37 0.82 -26.82
CA ARG A 878 -40.76 -0.57 -26.56
C ARG A 878 -40.77 -0.85 -25.06
N LEU A 879 -39.75 -0.40 -24.32
CA LEU A 879 -39.64 -0.61 -22.88
C LEU A 879 -40.79 0.09 -22.13
N LEU A 880 -41.20 1.29 -22.55
CA LEU A 880 -42.32 2.03 -21.93
C LEU A 880 -43.70 1.38 -22.11
N ARG A 881 -43.89 0.57 -23.16
CA ARG A 881 -45.17 -0.10 -23.45
C ARG A 881 -45.46 -1.29 -22.54
N ARG A 882 -44.44 -1.83 -21.85
CA ARG A 882 -44.56 -2.98 -20.96
C ARG A 882 -44.38 -2.54 -19.51
N ARG A 883 -44.67 -3.43 -18.55
CA ARG A 883 -44.14 -3.27 -17.19
C ARG A 883 -42.65 -3.62 -17.25
N SER A 884 -41.80 -2.61 -17.08
CA SER A 884 -40.36 -2.69 -17.27
C SER A 884 -39.64 -1.88 -16.20
N ARG A 885 -38.42 -2.31 -15.85
CA ARG A 885 -37.56 -1.60 -14.90
C ARG A 885 -37.23 -0.20 -15.40
N TYR A 886 -36.98 -0.05 -16.70
CA TYR A 886 -36.79 1.26 -17.35
C TYR A 886 -37.94 2.23 -17.09
N ARG A 887 -39.19 1.77 -17.26
CA ARG A 887 -40.38 2.61 -17.06
C ARG A 887 -40.53 3.01 -15.60
N ASP A 888 -40.20 2.12 -14.67
CA ASP A 888 -40.30 2.39 -13.25
C ASP A 888 -39.22 3.40 -12.81
N LEU A 889 -37.99 3.30 -13.34
CA LEU A 889 -36.93 4.29 -13.14
C LEU A 889 -37.34 5.67 -13.69
N LEU A 890 -37.89 5.73 -14.90
CA LEU A 890 -38.36 6.99 -15.50
C LEU A 890 -39.49 7.63 -14.69
N ARG A 891 -40.46 6.83 -14.23
CA ARG A 891 -41.56 7.31 -13.38
C ARG A 891 -41.06 7.80 -12.03
N ALA A 892 -40.09 7.13 -11.43
CA ALA A 892 -39.49 7.57 -10.17
C ALA A 892 -38.82 8.94 -10.34
N GLU A 893 -38.07 9.15 -11.43
CA GLU A 893 -37.49 10.44 -11.75
C GLU A 893 -38.55 11.53 -11.97
N GLU A 894 -39.59 11.25 -12.77
CA GLU A 894 -40.72 12.16 -13.01
C GLU A 894 -41.46 12.48 -11.71
N ALA A 895 -41.64 11.51 -10.81
CA ALA A 895 -42.30 11.70 -9.52
C ALA A 895 -41.48 12.59 -8.58
N VAL A 896 -40.15 12.41 -8.51
CA VAL A 896 -39.26 13.30 -7.74
C VAL A 896 -39.32 14.72 -8.29
N GLN A 897 -39.26 14.88 -9.62
CA GLN A 897 -39.38 16.18 -10.27
C GLN A 897 -40.72 16.83 -9.92
N THR A 898 -41.81 16.10 -10.11
CA THR A 898 -43.16 16.61 -9.91
C THR A 898 -43.40 16.94 -8.43
N GLY A 899 -42.95 16.09 -7.50
CA GLY A 899 -43.11 16.27 -6.05
C GLY A 899 -42.29 17.43 -5.48
N LEU A 900 -41.05 17.65 -5.94
CA LEU A 900 -40.21 18.79 -5.53
C LEU A 900 -40.87 20.14 -5.87
N TRP A 901 -41.49 20.25 -7.04
CA TRP A 901 -42.07 21.51 -7.53
C TRP A 901 -43.55 21.73 -7.18
N GLN A 902 -44.26 20.69 -6.71
CA GLN A 902 -45.68 20.74 -6.36
C GLN A 902 -45.97 20.85 -4.85
N SER A 903 -44.99 20.70 -3.97
CA SER A 903 -45.25 20.85 -2.53
C SER A 903 -45.66 22.29 -2.19
N ALA A 904 -46.83 22.46 -1.57
CA ALA A 904 -47.40 23.73 -1.15
C ALA A 904 -46.56 24.48 -0.08
N THR A 905 -45.47 23.89 0.40
CA THR A 905 -44.56 24.49 1.39
C THR A 905 -43.41 25.30 0.77
N TRP A 906 -43.22 25.26 -0.56
CA TRP A 906 -42.14 26.00 -1.21
C TRP A 906 -42.55 27.44 -1.52
N ARG A 907 -41.83 28.41 -0.95
CA ARG A 907 -41.90 29.83 -1.36
C ARG A 907 -41.01 30.04 -2.58
N ARG A 908 -41.57 30.55 -3.67
CA ARG A 908 -40.79 30.92 -4.86
C ARG A 908 -40.35 32.37 -4.71
N LEU A 909 -39.05 32.58 -4.55
CA LEU A 909 -38.46 33.90 -4.47
C LEU A 909 -37.60 34.13 -5.71
N TRP A 910 -37.77 35.27 -6.37
CA TRP A 910 -36.98 35.71 -7.51
C TRP A 910 -35.97 36.73 -7.03
N VAL A 911 -34.79 36.75 -7.64
CA VAL A 911 -33.80 37.81 -7.39
C VAL A 911 -33.74 38.68 -8.64
N GLU A 912 -34.38 39.84 -8.57
CA GLU A 912 -34.37 40.85 -9.63
C GLU A 912 -33.57 42.05 -9.13
N GLU A 913 -32.52 42.43 -9.86
CA GLU A 913 -31.63 43.56 -9.52
C GLU A 913 -31.07 43.50 -8.08
N GLY A 914 -30.84 42.30 -7.56
CA GLY A 914 -30.32 42.10 -6.20
C GLY A 914 -31.37 42.20 -5.07
N ARG A 915 -32.67 42.27 -5.40
CA ARG A 915 -33.77 42.21 -4.43
C ARG A 915 -34.57 40.92 -4.57
N LEU A 916 -34.94 40.33 -3.43
CA LEU A 916 -35.82 39.17 -3.36
C LEU A 916 -37.28 39.60 -3.52
N THR A 917 -37.93 39.16 -4.60
CA THR A 917 -39.35 39.38 -4.88
C THR A 917 -40.11 38.06 -4.83
N GLU A 918 -41.28 38.03 -4.18
CA GLU A 918 -42.16 36.87 -4.12
C GLU A 918 -43.35 37.12 -5.05
N PRO A 919 -43.62 36.27 -6.05
CA PRO A 919 -44.80 36.43 -6.90
C PRO A 919 -46.06 36.14 -6.10
N ALA A 920 -47.12 36.90 -6.34
CA ALA A 920 -48.42 36.62 -5.74
C ALA A 920 -48.95 35.23 -6.16
N PRO A 921 -49.67 34.49 -5.28
CA PRO A 921 -50.05 33.09 -5.48
C PRO A 921 -50.86 32.79 -6.75
N ASP A 922 -51.53 33.78 -7.37
CA ASP A 922 -52.51 33.56 -8.44
C ASP A 922 -51.98 33.73 -9.88
N ALA A 923 -50.72 34.14 -10.10
CA ALA A 923 -50.18 34.29 -11.46
C ALA A 923 -49.72 32.96 -12.11
N ALA A 924 -49.70 31.86 -11.36
CA ALA A 924 -49.20 30.57 -11.85
C ALA A 924 -50.22 29.77 -12.69
N ALA A 925 -51.48 30.22 -12.77
CA ALA A 925 -52.51 29.57 -13.59
C ALA A 925 -52.52 30.05 -15.05
N GLU A 926 -52.00 31.25 -15.36
CA GLU A 926 -52.09 31.82 -16.72
C GLU A 926 -50.94 31.45 -17.66
N ASN A 927 -49.79 30.98 -17.17
CA ASN A 927 -48.62 30.69 -18.02
C ASN A 927 -48.53 29.25 -18.55
N LYS A 928 -49.65 28.52 -18.62
CA LYS A 928 -49.73 27.20 -19.29
C LYS A 928 -50.14 27.26 -20.77
N ALA A 929 -50.30 28.46 -21.35
CA ALA A 929 -50.53 28.65 -22.78
C ALA A 929 -49.55 29.70 -23.35
N GLY A 930 -48.36 29.24 -23.74
CA GLY A 930 -47.32 30.04 -24.40
C GLY A 930 -46.23 29.16 -24.97
#